data_AF-A0A2N6B9G1-F1
#
_entry.id   AF-A0A2N6B9G1-F1
#
_cell.length_a   1.000
_cell.length_b   1.000
_cell.length_c   1.000
_cell.angle_alpha   90.00
_cell.angle_beta   90.00
_cell.angle_gamma   90.00
#
_symmetry.space_group_name_H-M   'P 1'
#
loop_
_entity.id
_entity.type
_entity.pdbx_description
1 polymer ?
#
loop_
_entity_poly.entity_id
_entity_poly.type
_entity_poly.pdbx_seq_one_letter_code
_entity_poly.pdbx_strand_id
1 'polypeptide(L)'
;MTTRLGLDIGSATIKAALIKDGETPIPEGLTPLPLNAEGGQEICLSPVKKVEGDPVAAASKLLETLKTMLGELPPVILTGSGGKVAAASLGFTYLPHFRSLAEGVHHLYPDTRSILEMGGENSRFIAIEPGEGSVKITDSATSGDCAAGTGSFIEQQSSRLRYSVEEVGEIALSAKNAAKIAGRCSVFAKSDMIHAQQKGATPPEILRGLCDAVARNFKSVVTRSRELGDAPIALVGGVALNKGVVRAMEEIYGEALFVPLEPAHLGAVGAALFAAQGEAKDGDLEDSLKDTQSFPHWPPLSLAKVKVIEAEPPPKELPTEGYLGVDIGSVSTNLVLTSPDGTLLHGIYLRTEARPVEAVKRGMAELRDKFGDSFKVLGSATTGSGRELIGELLGADIVSDEITAHKTGAFNVSKRHLGGRKVDTIFEIGGQDSKFISLEDSVVTDFTMNEACAAGTGSFLEEQAERLGINIIGEFAKIALGAQKPLRLGERCTVYMESDLSSLLSRGAGRDDAVAGLAFSVVQNYLNRVVRGRKIKDTIFFQGGTAYNHSVAAAFSKVLGKEIIIPPHCGVIGAYGAALLAKERREATGEESTFRGFDLESIDLAIRDFTCNGCSNSCDIKEYTIFGVKSYWGDKCSERFRKPSKTEKTPVIEDLVAFRKEALERDWLSFFEAGGGGEALSRLALEARKNAPTTPPRFGFLRSLYYFHRYPFWRTYIEALGGEVVLTGPTGKRSIAEGVAASVAEPCFPIQAAHGHL
;
A
#
# COMPACT_ATOMS: atom_id res chain seq x y z
N MET A 1 -42.60 -19.53 -25.73
CA MET A 1 -41.96 -18.21 -25.58
C MET A 1 -40.86 -18.39 -24.57
N THR A 2 -39.60 -18.46 -24.99
CA THR A 2 -38.52 -18.66 -24.00
C THR A 2 -37.46 -17.59 -24.14
N THR A 3 -37.90 -16.33 -24.08
CA THR A 3 -37.02 -15.21 -23.76
C THR A 3 -36.47 -15.40 -22.35
N ARG A 4 -35.18 -15.17 -22.13
CA ARG A 4 -34.47 -15.43 -20.87
C ARG A 4 -33.46 -14.34 -20.59
N LEU A 5 -33.23 -14.01 -19.32
CA LEU A 5 -32.30 -12.96 -18.93
C LEU A 5 -31.27 -13.48 -17.92
N GLY A 6 -30.00 -13.18 -18.19
CA GLY A 6 -28.90 -13.38 -17.26
C GLY A 6 -28.31 -12.04 -16.85
N LEU A 7 -28.06 -11.85 -15.56
CA LEU A 7 -27.44 -10.65 -15.01
C LEU A 7 -26.13 -11.01 -14.30
N ASP A 8 -25.00 -10.48 -14.76
CA ASP A 8 -23.70 -10.66 -14.09
C ASP A 8 -23.33 -9.38 -13.34
N ILE A 9 -23.37 -9.48 -12.01
CA ILE A 9 -23.06 -8.42 -11.07
C ILE A 9 -21.70 -8.73 -10.44
N GLY A 10 -20.65 -8.12 -10.98
CA GLY A 10 -19.31 -8.13 -10.41
C GLY A 10 -19.17 -7.12 -9.28
N SER A 11 -17.96 -7.00 -8.73
CA SER A 11 -17.66 -6.00 -7.70
C SER A 11 -17.53 -4.58 -8.23
N ALA A 12 -17.15 -4.43 -9.51
CA ALA A 12 -16.98 -3.13 -10.15
C ALA A 12 -18.02 -2.85 -11.25
N THR A 13 -18.61 -3.88 -11.86
CA THR A 13 -19.48 -3.73 -13.04
C THR A 13 -20.69 -4.65 -13.02
N ILE A 14 -21.76 -4.21 -13.68
CA ILE A 14 -22.99 -4.95 -13.93
C ILE A 14 -23.30 -4.96 -15.43
N LYS A 15 -23.80 -6.10 -15.91
CA LYS A 15 -24.17 -6.32 -17.33
C LYS A 15 -25.21 -7.43 -17.45
N ALA A 16 -25.95 -7.40 -18.56
CA ALA A 16 -27.02 -8.34 -18.84
C ALA A 16 -26.85 -9.02 -20.21
N ALA A 17 -27.38 -10.23 -20.33
CA ALA A 17 -27.55 -10.95 -21.58
C ALA A 17 -29.00 -11.44 -21.69
N LEU A 18 -29.66 -11.07 -22.78
CA LEU A 18 -31.01 -11.49 -23.14
C LEU A 18 -30.91 -12.54 -24.25
N ILE A 19 -31.50 -13.71 -24.06
CA ILE A 19 -31.65 -14.72 -25.12
C ILE A 19 -33.11 -14.68 -25.55
N LYS A 20 -33.36 -14.48 -26.85
CA LYS A 20 -34.71 -14.34 -27.40
C LYS A 20 -34.87 -15.11 -28.69
N ASP A 21 -36.12 -15.37 -29.07
CA ASP A 21 -36.43 -15.94 -30.38
C ASP A 21 -36.20 -14.87 -31.48
N GLY A 22 -35.69 -15.29 -32.65
CA GLY A 22 -35.24 -14.39 -33.73
C GLY A 22 -36.32 -13.52 -34.37
N GLU A 23 -37.60 -13.80 -34.14
CA GLU A 23 -38.73 -13.05 -34.69
C GLU A 23 -39.04 -11.74 -33.92
N THR A 24 -38.55 -11.61 -32.68
CA THR A 24 -38.81 -10.44 -31.83
C THR A 24 -37.80 -9.32 -32.14
N PRO A 25 -38.19 -8.04 -32.29
CA PRO A 25 -37.21 -6.96 -32.48
C PRO A 25 -36.21 -6.87 -31.32
N ILE A 26 -34.96 -6.47 -31.63
CA ILE A 26 -33.95 -6.20 -30.59
C ILE A 26 -34.36 -4.90 -29.87
N PRO A 27 -34.50 -4.91 -28.53
CA PRO A 27 -34.80 -3.70 -27.77
C PRO A 27 -33.73 -2.62 -27.96
N GLU A 28 -34.16 -1.36 -28.07
CA GLU A 28 -33.25 -0.22 -28.19
C GLU A 28 -32.31 -0.14 -26.97
N GLY A 29 -31.01 -0.07 -27.23
CA GLY A 29 -29.98 -0.06 -26.18
C GLY A 29 -29.37 -1.43 -25.84
N LEU A 30 -29.81 -2.52 -26.49
CA LEU A 30 -29.10 -3.81 -26.48
C LEU A 30 -28.38 -4.04 -27.82
N THR A 31 -27.20 -4.67 -27.76
CA THR A 31 -26.39 -4.99 -28.93
C THR A 31 -26.49 -6.49 -29.25
N PRO A 32 -26.80 -6.92 -30.48
CA PRO A 32 -26.80 -8.34 -30.84
C PRO A 32 -25.37 -8.89 -30.85
N LEU A 33 -25.20 -10.08 -30.28
CA LEU A 33 -23.99 -10.88 -30.45
C LEU A 33 -24.11 -11.65 -31.78
N PRO A 34 -23.06 -11.70 -32.63
CA PRO A 34 -23.10 -12.41 -33.92
C PRO A 34 -23.00 -13.95 -33.76
N LEU A 35 -23.37 -14.47 -32.59
CA LEU A 35 -23.46 -15.89 -32.27
C LEU A 35 -24.84 -16.18 -31.69
N ASN A 36 -25.42 -17.32 -32.07
CA ASN A 36 -26.74 -17.74 -31.61
C ASN A 36 -26.62 -18.80 -30.53
N ALA A 37 -27.62 -18.84 -29.63
CA ALA A 37 -27.80 -19.96 -28.71
C ALA A 37 -28.44 -21.17 -29.43
N GLU A 38 -28.63 -22.26 -28.70
CA GLU A 38 -29.27 -23.48 -29.23
C GLU A 38 -30.64 -23.18 -29.86
N GLY A 39 -30.94 -23.83 -30.98
CA GLY A 39 -32.20 -23.60 -31.71
C GLY A 39 -32.26 -22.29 -32.51
N GLY A 40 -31.14 -21.57 -32.67
CA GLY A 40 -31.07 -20.34 -33.47
C GLY A 40 -31.56 -19.09 -32.74
N GLN A 41 -31.64 -19.13 -31.41
CA GLN A 41 -32.04 -17.98 -30.59
C GLN A 41 -30.97 -16.89 -30.60
N GLU A 42 -31.40 -15.63 -30.74
CA GLU A 42 -30.50 -14.47 -30.76
C GLU A 42 -30.09 -14.07 -29.34
N ILE A 43 -28.82 -13.67 -29.18
CA ILE A 43 -28.27 -13.17 -27.92
C ILE A 43 -28.10 -11.66 -28.03
N CYS A 44 -28.67 -10.90 -27.09
CA CYS A 44 -28.56 -9.44 -27.01
C CYS A 44 -27.92 -9.01 -25.69
N LEU A 45 -26.97 -8.09 -25.73
CA LEU A 45 -26.16 -7.70 -24.58
C LEU A 45 -26.43 -6.26 -24.16
N SER A 46 -26.46 -6.01 -22.86
CA SER A 46 -26.50 -4.63 -22.35
C SER A 46 -25.12 -3.99 -22.37
N PRO A 47 -25.03 -2.65 -22.38
CA PRO A 47 -23.79 -1.95 -22.02
C PRO A 47 -23.32 -2.37 -20.62
N VAL A 48 -22.00 -2.39 -20.43
CA VAL A 48 -21.40 -2.59 -19.11
C VAL A 48 -21.56 -1.29 -18.30
N LYS A 49 -22.13 -1.37 -17.09
CA LYS A 49 -22.29 -0.24 -16.18
C LYS A 49 -21.45 -0.44 -14.92
N LYS A 50 -21.01 0.63 -14.26
CA LYS A 50 -20.28 0.56 -12.97
C LYS A 50 -21.23 0.25 -11.81
N VAL A 51 -20.73 -0.48 -10.81
CA VAL A 51 -21.40 -0.75 -9.54
C VAL A 51 -20.74 0.15 -8.48
N GLU A 52 -21.45 1.13 -7.96
CA GLU A 52 -20.93 2.13 -6.99
C GLU A 52 -20.97 1.60 -5.55
N GLY A 53 -20.53 0.37 -5.34
CA GLY A 53 -20.50 -0.27 -4.01
C GLY A 53 -21.86 -0.77 -3.50
N ASP A 54 -22.96 -0.56 -4.24
CA ASP A 54 -24.29 -1.10 -3.93
C ASP A 54 -24.78 -2.02 -5.07
N PRO A 55 -24.56 -3.34 -4.96
CA PRO A 55 -24.96 -4.30 -5.99
C PRO A 55 -26.49 -4.47 -6.08
N VAL A 56 -27.22 -4.25 -5.00
CA VAL A 56 -28.68 -4.43 -4.97
C VAL A 56 -29.36 -3.27 -5.69
N ALA A 57 -28.96 -2.03 -5.40
CA ALA A 57 -29.46 -0.85 -6.10
C ALA A 57 -29.08 -0.88 -7.58
N ALA A 58 -27.85 -1.30 -7.91
CA ALA A 58 -27.41 -1.43 -9.30
C ALA A 58 -28.23 -2.48 -10.07
N ALA A 59 -28.50 -3.64 -9.46
CA ALA A 59 -29.34 -4.68 -10.04
C ALA A 59 -30.77 -4.20 -10.27
N SER A 60 -31.38 -3.60 -9.24
CA SER A 60 -32.76 -3.09 -9.29
C SER A 60 -32.93 -2.09 -10.43
N LYS A 61 -32.04 -1.09 -10.51
CA LYS A 61 -32.05 -0.08 -11.57
C LYS A 61 -31.91 -0.68 -12.97
N LEU A 62 -31.03 -1.66 -13.15
CA LEU A 62 -30.85 -2.31 -14.45
C LEU A 62 -32.07 -3.16 -14.82
N LEU A 63 -32.63 -3.90 -13.87
CA LEU A 63 -33.84 -4.71 -14.07
C LEU A 63 -35.06 -3.84 -14.34
N GLU A 64 -35.24 -2.71 -13.68
CA GLU A 64 -36.30 -1.72 -13.99
C GLU A 64 -36.16 -1.17 -15.41
N THR A 65 -34.93 -0.84 -15.82
CA THR A 65 -34.65 -0.38 -17.18
C THR A 65 -35.05 -1.46 -18.19
N LEU A 66 -34.66 -2.71 -17.95
CA LEU A 66 -34.97 -3.84 -18.82
C LEU A 66 -36.47 -4.17 -18.81
N LYS A 67 -37.15 -4.09 -17.65
CA LYS A 67 -38.60 -4.26 -17.54
C LYS A 67 -39.34 -3.21 -18.37
N THR A 68 -38.89 -1.96 -18.32
CA THR A 68 -39.47 -0.87 -19.13
C THR A 68 -39.29 -1.12 -20.62
N MET A 69 -38.13 -1.68 -21.03
CA MET A 69 -37.84 -2.01 -22.43
C MET A 69 -38.62 -3.24 -22.94
N LEU A 70 -38.81 -4.25 -22.09
CA LEU A 70 -39.41 -5.54 -22.47
C LEU A 70 -40.91 -5.64 -22.16
N GLY A 71 -41.46 -4.70 -21.39
CA GLY A 71 -42.81 -4.76 -20.83
C GLY A 71 -42.88 -5.61 -19.56
N GLU A 72 -42.47 -6.87 -19.66
CA GLU A 72 -42.35 -7.80 -18.52
C GLU A 72 -40.94 -8.42 -18.47
N LEU A 73 -40.49 -8.77 -17.27
CA LEU A 73 -39.21 -9.45 -17.11
C LEU A 73 -39.38 -10.94 -17.46
N PRO A 74 -38.58 -11.49 -18.39
CA PRO A 74 -38.50 -12.93 -18.59
C PRO A 74 -37.84 -13.60 -17.36
N PRO A 75 -37.81 -14.94 -17.29
CA PRO A 75 -37.04 -15.66 -16.28
C PRO A 75 -35.61 -15.11 -16.14
N VAL A 76 -35.26 -14.66 -14.93
CA VAL A 76 -33.98 -14.00 -14.62
C VAL A 76 -33.10 -14.88 -13.74
N ILE A 77 -31.83 -15.01 -14.10
CA ILE A 77 -30.79 -15.58 -13.24
C ILE A 77 -29.68 -14.56 -13.01
N LEU A 78 -29.31 -14.39 -11.74
CA LEU A 78 -28.22 -13.51 -11.31
C LEU A 78 -26.96 -14.32 -11.05
N THR A 79 -25.81 -13.76 -11.41
CA THR A 79 -24.49 -14.34 -11.23
C THR A 79 -23.46 -13.27 -10.84
N GLY A 80 -22.20 -13.67 -10.65
CA GLY A 80 -21.13 -12.77 -10.21
C GLY A 80 -21.00 -12.67 -8.69
N SER A 81 -20.07 -11.83 -8.22
CA SER A 81 -19.76 -11.64 -6.81
C SER A 81 -20.85 -10.88 -6.04
N GLY A 82 -21.42 -9.83 -6.65
CA GLY A 82 -22.58 -9.10 -6.12
C GLY A 82 -23.91 -9.82 -6.39
N GLY A 83 -23.92 -10.77 -7.32
CA GLY A 83 -25.12 -11.50 -7.75
C GLY A 83 -25.82 -12.24 -6.62
N LYS A 84 -25.07 -12.84 -5.71
CA LYS A 84 -25.65 -13.62 -4.60
C LYS A 84 -26.49 -12.76 -3.66
N VAL A 85 -26.04 -11.55 -3.39
CA VAL A 85 -26.68 -10.61 -2.46
C VAL A 85 -27.89 -9.96 -3.12
N ALA A 86 -27.74 -9.52 -4.38
CA ALA A 86 -28.84 -8.99 -5.17
C ALA A 86 -29.94 -10.03 -5.37
N ALA A 87 -29.60 -11.28 -5.70
CA ALA A 87 -30.56 -12.37 -5.85
C ALA A 87 -31.33 -12.67 -4.56
N ALA A 88 -30.63 -12.76 -3.42
CA ALA A 88 -31.25 -12.97 -2.13
C ALA A 88 -32.18 -11.81 -1.71
N SER A 89 -31.81 -10.58 -2.04
CA SER A 89 -32.57 -9.37 -1.67
C SER A 89 -33.79 -9.15 -2.56
N LEU A 90 -33.68 -9.47 -3.85
CA LEU A 90 -34.73 -9.24 -4.85
C LEU A 90 -35.54 -10.51 -5.18
N GLY A 91 -35.28 -11.63 -4.48
CA GLY A 91 -36.01 -12.88 -4.69
C GLY A 91 -35.67 -13.69 -5.95
N PHE A 92 -34.61 -13.32 -6.70
CA PHE A 92 -34.20 -14.04 -7.91
C PHE A 92 -33.33 -15.29 -7.62
N THR A 93 -33.19 -16.17 -8.61
CA THR A 93 -32.26 -17.31 -8.53
C THR A 93 -30.81 -16.86 -8.73
N TYR A 94 -29.90 -17.34 -7.86
CA TYR A 94 -28.46 -17.14 -7.99
C TYR A 94 -27.77 -18.37 -8.58
N LEU A 95 -26.99 -18.18 -9.65
CA LEU A 95 -26.08 -19.18 -10.19
C LEU A 95 -24.63 -18.79 -9.84
N PRO A 96 -23.81 -19.72 -9.28
CA PRO A 96 -22.41 -19.43 -9.04
C PRO A 96 -21.66 -19.04 -10.32
N HIS A 97 -20.88 -17.96 -10.24
CA HIS A 97 -20.21 -17.36 -11.40
C HIS A 97 -19.36 -18.32 -12.23
N PHE A 98 -18.54 -19.14 -11.57
CA PHE A 98 -17.67 -20.09 -12.28
C PHE A 98 -18.47 -21.12 -13.09
N ARG A 99 -19.66 -21.51 -12.62
CA ARG A 99 -20.57 -22.40 -13.33
C ARG A 99 -21.21 -21.67 -14.51
N SER A 100 -21.73 -20.46 -14.26
CA SER A 100 -22.26 -19.56 -15.30
C SER A 100 -21.26 -19.38 -16.45
N LEU A 101 -20.02 -19.07 -16.13
CA LEU A 101 -18.96 -18.84 -17.11
C LEU A 101 -18.63 -20.12 -17.91
N ALA A 102 -18.56 -21.27 -17.23
CA ALA A 102 -18.32 -22.56 -17.88
C ALA A 102 -19.43 -22.90 -18.88
N GLU A 103 -20.70 -22.68 -18.51
CA GLU A 103 -21.84 -22.92 -19.42
C GLU A 103 -21.80 -21.98 -20.64
N GLY A 104 -21.56 -20.68 -20.41
CA GLY A 104 -21.48 -19.69 -21.49
C GLY A 104 -20.36 -19.99 -22.50
N VAL A 105 -19.16 -20.36 -22.01
CA VAL A 105 -18.03 -20.71 -22.88
C VAL A 105 -18.26 -22.05 -23.58
N HIS A 106 -18.72 -23.08 -22.87
CA HIS A 106 -18.94 -24.39 -23.46
C HIS A 106 -19.97 -24.35 -24.60
N HIS A 107 -21.04 -23.57 -24.41
CA HIS A 107 -22.10 -23.42 -25.42
C HIS A 107 -21.63 -22.71 -26.69
N LEU A 108 -20.90 -21.60 -26.53
CA LEU A 108 -20.47 -20.77 -27.66
C LEU A 108 -19.18 -21.27 -28.31
N TYR A 109 -18.34 -21.99 -27.56
CA TYR A 109 -17.00 -22.46 -27.96
C TYR A 109 -16.75 -23.89 -27.46
N PRO A 110 -17.43 -24.91 -28.02
CA PRO A 110 -17.48 -26.28 -27.49
C PRO A 110 -16.14 -27.03 -27.46
N ASP A 111 -15.18 -26.60 -28.28
CA ASP A 111 -13.83 -27.17 -28.32
C ASP A 111 -12.92 -26.67 -27.19
N THR A 112 -13.35 -25.65 -26.45
CA THR A 112 -12.58 -25.08 -25.33
C THR A 112 -12.43 -26.10 -24.20
N ARG A 113 -11.22 -26.20 -23.65
CA ARG A 113 -10.94 -27.06 -22.48
C ARG A 113 -10.45 -26.29 -21.26
N SER A 114 -9.95 -25.07 -21.47
CA SER A 114 -9.44 -24.21 -20.40
C SER A 114 -10.02 -22.81 -20.52
N ILE A 115 -10.46 -22.25 -19.40
CA ILE A 115 -10.95 -20.87 -19.30
C ILE A 115 -10.03 -20.11 -18.34
N LEU A 116 -9.46 -19.01 -18.83
CA LEU A 116 -8.67 -18.06 -18.05
C LEU A 116 -9.51 -16.79 -17.85
N GLU A 117 -10.08 -16.62 -16.67
CA GLU A 117 -10.87 -15.43 -16.33
C GLU A 117 -9.97 -14.36 -15.68
N MET A 118 -9.96 -13.16 -16.24
CA MET A 118 -9.33 -11.98 -15.63
C MET A 118 -10.37 -10.89 -15.37
N GLY A 119 -10.86 -10.84 -14.14
CA GLY A 119 -11.84 -9.86 -13.66
C GLY A 119 -11.22 -8.60 -13.05
N GLY A 120 -12.07 -7.72 -12.54
CA GLY A 120 -11.65 -6.49 -11.87
C GLY A 120 -10.90 -6.74 -10.56
N GLU A 121 -11.30 -7.75 -9.78
CA GLU A 121 -10.73 -8.04 -8.45
C GLU A 121 -10.25 -9.48 -8.28
N ASN A 122 -10.71 -10.40 -9.13
CA ASN A 122 -10.37 -11.81 -9.05
C ASN A 122 -10.01 -12.35 -10.43
N SER A 123 -9.10 -13.31 -10.43
CA SER A 123 -8.66 -14.05 -11.62
C SER A 123 -8.84 -15.54 -11.39
N ARG A 124 -9.30 -16.30 -12.39
CA ARG A 124 -9.61 -17.73 -12.26
C ARG A 124 -9.11 -18.56 -13.43
N PHE A 125 -8.87 -19.82 -13.14
CA PHE A 125 -8.68 -20.90 -14.10
C PHE A 125 -9.80 -21.91 -13.90
N ILE A 126 -10.41 -22.37 -15.00
CA ILE A 126 -11.42 -23.43 -14.99
C ILE A 126 -11.08 -24.42 -16.12
N ALA A 127 -10.90 -25.68 -15.77
CA ALA A 127 -10.82 -26.76 -16.75
C ALA A 127 -12.21 -27.37 -16.95
N ILE A 128 -12.60 -27.55 -18.21
CA ILE A 128 -13.93 -28.03 -18.59
C ILE A 128 -13.85 -29.21 -19.55
N GLU A 129 -14.81 -30.13 -19.41
CA GLU A 129 -15.07 -31.25 -20.31
C GLU A 129 -16.55 -31.25 -20.73
N PRO A 130 -16.89 -31.74 -21.94
CA PRO A 130 -18.27 -32.01 -22.30
C PRO A 130 -18.89 -33.03 -21.33
N GLY A 131 -20.09 -32.74 -20.81
CA GLY A 131 -20.88 -33.66 -20.00
C GLY A 131 -22.23 -34.01 -20.65
N GLU A 132 -22.96 -34.97 -20.09
CA GLU A 132 -24.32 -35.29 -20.52
C GLU A 132 -25.28 -34.15 -20.12
N GLY A 133 -25.59 -33.26 -21.06
CA GLY A 133 -26.58 -32.17 -20.91
C GLY A 133 -26.10 -30.92 -20.15
N SER A 134 -24.90 -30.93 -19.55
CA SER A 134 -24.27 -29.74 -18.92
C SER A 134 -22.75 -29.85 -18.93
N VAL A 135 -22.05 -28.72 -18.81
CA VAL A 135 -20.58 -28.70 -18.77
C VAL A 135 -20.05 -29.32 -17.48
N LYS A 136 -19.04 -30.19 -17.59
CA LYS A 136 -18.35 -30.77 -16.42
C LYS A 136 -17.09 -29.97 -16.12
N ILE A 137 -16.95 -29.47 -14.89
CA ILE A 137 -15.74 -28.80 -14.42
C ILE A 137 -14.82 -29.83 -13.76
N THR A 138 -13.60 -29.97 -14.26
CA THR A 138 -12.64 -30.99 -13.80
C THR A 138 -11.59 -30.46 -12.84
N ASP A 139 -11.20 -29.20 -12.99
CA ASP A 139 -10.26 -28.50 -12.11
C ASP A 139 -10.60 -27.01 -12.08
N SER A 140 -10.27 -26.34 -10.98
CA SER A 140 -10.36 -24.89 -10.90
C SER A 140 -9.31 -24.31 -9.96
N ALA A 141 -8.87 -23.10 -10.26
CA ALA A 141 -8.04 -22.31 -9.37
C ALA A 141 -8.52 -20.86 -9.39
N THR A 142 -8.36 -20.16 -8.28
CA THR A 142 -8.68 -18.73 -8.17
C THR A 142 -7.48 -18.03 -7.54
N SER A 143 -7.22 -16.80 -7.96
CA SER A 143 -6.25 -15.92 -7.30
C SER A 143 -6.61 -15.76 -5.83
N GLY A 144 -5.62 -15.54 -4.97
CA GLY A 144 -5.91 -15.15 -3.58
C GLY A 144 -6.55 -13.76 -3.50
N ASP A 145 -6.81 -13.28 -2.30
CA ASP A 145 -7.47 -11.98 -2.02
C ASP A 145 -6.69 -10.73 -2.52
N CYS A 146 -5.57 -10.90 -3.21
CA CYS A 146 -4.74 -9.80 -3.68
C CYS A 146 -5.20 -9.33 -5.06
N ALA A 147 -5.51 -8.03 -5.19
CA ALA A 147 -5.82 -7.39 -6.47
C ALA A 147 -4.67 -7.43 -7.49
N ALA A 148 -3.45 -7.82 -7.08
CA ALA A 148 -2.31 -7.97 -7.98
C ALA A 148 -2.62 -8.96 -9.12
N GLY A 149 -2.41 -8.53 -10.37
CA GLY A 149 -2.72 -9.33 -11.56
C GLY A 149 -4.21 -9.31 -11.98
N THR A 150 -4.97 -8.29 -11.58
CA THR A 150 -6.38 -8.09 -11.94
C THR A 150 -6.60 -6.71 -12.57
N GLY A 151 -7.83 -6.41 -13.00
CA GLY A 151 -8.16 -5.12 -13.61
C GLY A 151 -7.94 -3.91 -12.69
N SER A 152 -8.28 -4.05 -11.40
CA SER A 152 -8.09 -2.99 -10.40
C SER A 152 -6.62 -2.61 -10.23
N PHE A 153 -5.70 -3.56 -10.35
CA PHE A 153 -4.26 -3.25 -10.33
C PHE A 153 -3.85 -2.38 -11.52
N ILE A 154 -4.38 -2.65 -12.73
CA ILE A 154 -4.13 -1.84 -13.92
C ILE A 154 -4.73 -0.45 -13.76
N GLU A 155 -5.98 -0.36 -13.34
CA GLU A 155 -6.69 0.91 -13.08
C GLU A 155 -5.90 1.77 -12.09
N GLN A 156 -5.46 1.19 -10.97
CA GLN A 156 -4.71 1.91 -9.93
C GLN A 156 -3.34 2.39 -10.42
N GLN A 157 -2.66 1.64 -11.30
CA GLN A 157 -1.36 2.05 -11.82
C GLN A 157 -1.50 3.08 -12.95
N SER A 158 -2.46 2.89 -13.86
CA SER A 158 -2.69 3.76 -15.01
C SER A 158 -3.21 5.14 -14.61
N SER A 159 -4.08 5.23 -13.59
CA SER A 159 -4.58 6.51 -13.07
C SER A 159 -3.46 7.42 -12.58
N ARG A 160 -2.36 6.85 -12.05
CA ARG A 160 -1.16 7.60 -11.64
C ARG A 160 -0.41 8.24 -12.81
N LEU A 161 -0.56 7.66 -14.00
CA LEU A 161 -0.06 8.22 -15.26
C LEU A 161 -1.12 9.08 -15.98
N ARG A 162 -2.29 9.28 -15.35
CA ARG A 162 -3.45 10.02 -15.89
C ARG A 162 -4.06 9.38 -17.14
N TYR A 163 -4.03 8.05 -17.21
CA TYR A 163 -4.74 7.29 -18.23
C TYR A 163 -5.92 6.55 -17.60
N SER A 164 -7.00 6.42 -18.36
CA SER A 164 -8.09 5.49 -18.04
C SER A 164 -7.66 4.05 -18.32
N VAL A 165 -8.31 3.08 -17.66
CA VAL A 165 -7.97 1.66 -17.81
C VAL A 165 -8.24 1.15 -19.23
N GLU A 166 -9.22 1.75 -19.91
CA GLU A 166 -9.62 1.44 -21.28
C GLU A 166 -8.55 1.86 -22.30
N GLU A 167 -7.79 2.93 -22.04
CA GLU A 167 -6.73 3.42 -22.93
C GLU A 167 -5.44 2.59 -22.84
N VAL A 168 -5.22 1.92 -21.72
CA VAL A 168 -3.94 1.23 -21.42
C VAL A 168 -3.54 0.24 -22.51
N GLY A 169 -4.49 -0.53 -23.02
CA GLY A 169 -4.21 -1.60 -23.99
C GLY A 169 -3.60 -1.06 -25.28
N GLU A 170 -4.21 -0.05 -25.87
CA GLU A 170 -3.73 0.56 -27.13
C GLU A 170 -2.38 1.26 -26.94
N ILE A 171 -2.22 1.97 -25.82
CA ILE A 171 -0.97 2.69 -25.53
C ILE A 171 0.17 1.69 -25.28
N ALA A 172 -0.08 0.58 -24.58
CA ALA A 172 0.92 -0.46 -24.35
C ALA A 172 1.40 -1.12 -25.65
N LEU A 173 0.52 -1.25 -26.65
CA LEU A 173 0.88 -1.83 -27.96
C LEU A 173 1.75 -0.91 -28.82
N SER A 174 1.72 0.41 -28.60
CA SER A 174 2.58 1.33 -29.35
C SER A 174 4.06 1.27 -28.91
N ALA A 175 4.36 0.60 -27.80
CA ALA A 175 5.72 0.50 -27.26
C ALA A 175 6.49 -0.70 -27.80
N LYS A 176 7.71 -0.48 -28.30
CA LYS A 176 8.63 -1.56 -28.73
C LYS A 176 9.32 -2.27 -27.57
N ASN A 177 9.56 -1.56 -26.47
CA ASN A 177 10.21 -2.09 -25.27
C ASN A 177 9.25 -2.05 -24.09
N ALA A 178 9.55 -2.84 -23.05
CA ALA A 178 8.79 -2.87 -21.81
C ALA A 178 9.68 -2.43 -20.64
N ALA A 179 9.18 -1.53 -19.80
CA ALA A 179 9.82 -1.23 -18.52
C ALA A 179 9.66 -2.43 -17.58
N LYS A 180 10.64 -2.65 -16.70
CA LYS A 180 10.55 -3.73 -15.71
C LYS A 180 9.72 -3.28 -14.51
N ILE A 181 8.46 -3.72 -14.47
CA ILE A 181 7.51 -3.41 -13.39
C ILE A 181 7.20 -4.68 -12.60
N ALA A 182 7.16 -4.60 -11.27
CA ALA A 182 6.68 -5.68 -10.42
C ALA A 182 5.15 -5.88 -10.56
N GLY A 183 4.72 -7.13 -10.79
CA GLY A 183 3.29 -7.48 -10.96
C GLY A 183 2.59 -7.93 -9.67
N ARG A 184 3.33 -8.10 -8.58
CA ARG A 184 2.87 -8.74 -7.34
C ARG A 184 2.21 -7.81 -6.31
N CYS A 185 2.45 -6.50 -6.42
CA CYS A 185 2.02 -5.53 -5.42
C CYS A 185 2.01 -4.12 -5.99
N SER A 186 0.90 -3.39 -5.80
CA SER A 186 0.74 -2.02 -6.29
C SER A 186 1.72 -1.02 -5.68
N VAL A 187 2.15 -1.23 -4.43
CA VAL A 187 3.15 -0.38 -3.77
C VAL A 187 4.49 -0.47 -4.48
N PHE A 188 4.95 -1.69 -4.79
CA PHE A 188 6.20 -1.90 -5.51
C PHE A 188 6.08 -1.49 -6.98
N ALA A 189 4.94 -1.78 -7.62
CA ALA A 189 4.68 -1.35 -8.98
C ALA A 189 4.78 0.18 -9.11
N LYS A 190 4.17 0.93 -8.18
CA LYS A 190 4.29 2.39 -8.11
C LYS A 190 5.73 2.85 -8.03
N SER A 191 6.52 2.27 -7.12
CA SER A 191 7.94 2.59 -7.02
C SER A 191 8.66 2.29 -8.34
N ASP A 192 8.50 1.10 -8.90
CA ASP A 192 9.16 0.69 -10.16
C ASP A 192 8.77 1.61 -11.33
N MET A 193 7.50 2.04 -11.42
CA MET A 193 7.03 2.98 -12.43
C MET A 193 7.70 4.35 -12.29
N ILE A 194 7.79 4.88 -11.07
CA ILE A 194 8.49 6.15 -10.80
C ILE A 194 9.97 6.04 -11.19
N HIS A 195 10.64 4.94 -10.85
CA HIS A 195 12.04 4.71 -11.22
C HIS A 195 12.20 4.56 -12.74
N ALA A 196 11.26 3.89 -13.41
CA ALA A 196 11.26 3.77 -14.86
C ALA A 196 11.13 5.15 -15.53
N GLN A 197 10.23 6.01 -15.04
CA GLN A 197 10.10 7.40 -15.53
C GLN A 197 11.40 8.19 -15.32
N GLN A 198 12.03 8.06 -14.15
CA GLN A 198 13.30 8.73 -13.85
C GLN A 198 14.44 8.27 -14.76
N LYS A 199 14.41 7.01 -15.23
CA LYS A 199 15.35 6.45 -16.21
C LYS A 199 15.00 6.78 -17.65
N GLY A 200 13.95 7.58 -17.89
CA GLY A 200 13.53 8.02 -19.22
C GLY A 200 12.60 7.04 -19.94
N ALA A 201 12.06 6.02 -19.26
CA ALA A 201 11.04 5.17 -19.85
C ALA A 201 9.78 5.99 -20.18
N THR A 202 9.30 5.83 -21.40
CA THR A 202 8.10 6.51 -21.88
C THR A 202 6.84 5.90 -21.24
N PRO A 203 5.72 6.64 -21.13
CA PRO A 203 4.47 6.07 -20.61
C PRO A 203 4.02 4.78 -21.33
N PRO A 204 4.11 4.67 -22.67
CA PRO A 204 3.86 3.42 -23.38
C PRO A 204 4.72 2.24 -22.90
N GLU A 205 6.03 2.44 -22.69
CA GLU A 205 6.93 1.37 -22.22
C GLU A 205 6.59 0.94 -20.78
N ILE A 206 6.16 1.89 -19.94
CA ILE A 206 5.72 1.61 -18.57
C ILE A 206 4.41 0.83 -18.56
N LEU A 207 3.42 1.26 -19.35
CA LEU A 207 2.13 0.58 -19.48
C LEU A 207 2.29 -0.81 -20.10
N ARG A 208 3.20 -0.98 -21.07
CA ARG A 208 3.58 -2.30 -21.56
C ARG A 208 4.18 -3.18 -20.45
N GLY A 209 5.13 -2.64 -19.70
CA GLY A 209 5.71 -3.32 -18.54
C GLY A 209 4.68 -3.74 -17.50
N LEU A 210 3.65 -2.92 -17.28
CA LEU A 210 2.53 -3.18 -16.41
C LEU A 210 1.66 -4.35 -16.91
N CYS A 211 1.28 -4.36 -18.20
CA CYS A 211 0.53 -5.47 -18.81
C CYS A 211 1.30 -6.79 -18.72
N ASP A 212 2.60 -6.78 -19.04
CA ASP A 212 3.45 -7.96 -18.95
C ASP A 212 3.55 -8.47 -17.50
N ALA A 213 3.59 -7.55 -16.54
CA ALA A 213 3.64 -7.87 -15.12
C ALA A 213 2.34 -8.53 -14.63
N VAL A 214 1.18 -8.06 -15.10
CA VAL A 214 -0.13 -8.65 -14.81
C VAL A 214 -0.25 -10.06 -15.38
N ALA A 215 0.14 -10.27 -16.63
CA ALA A 215 0.09 -11.59 -17.28
C ALA A 215 1.02 -12.61 -16.58
N ARG A 216 2.27 -12.21 -16.26
CA ARG A 216 3.20 -13.06 -15.49
C ARG A 216 2.65 -13.44 -14.12
N ASN A 217 2.03 -12.49 -13.43
CA ASN A 217 1.42 -12.74 -12.12
C ASN A 217 0.21 -13.68 -12.23
N PHE A 218 -0.60 -13.55 -13.28
CA PHE A 218 -1.68 -14.49 -13.55
C PHE A 218 -1.14 -15.92 -13.74
N LYS A 219 -0.10 -16.11 -14.56
CA LYS A 219 0.55 -17.42 -14.74
C LYS A 219 1.06 -17.98 -13.40
N SER A 220 1.76 -17.17 -12.59
CA SER A 220 2.38 -17.63 -11.34
C SER A 220 1.36 -17.97 -10.24
N VAL A 221 0.26 -17.22 -10.13
CA VAL A 221 -0.71 -17.37 -9.03
C VAL A 221 -1.86 -18.31 -9.37
N VAL A 222 -2.39 -18.20 -10.59
CA VAL A 222 -3.64 -18.86 -10.99
C VAL A 222 -3.36 -20.22 -11.64
N THR A 223 -2.64 -20.23 -12.77
CA THR A 223 -2.36 -21.48 -13.47
C THR A 223 -1.21 -22.26 -12.84
N ARG A 224 -0.24 -21.57 -12.21
CA ARG A 224 0.94 -22.17 -11.57
C ARG A 224 1.68 -23.10 -12.54
N SER A 225 2.04 -24.29 -12.08
CA SER A 225 2.71 -25.35 -12.85
C SER A 225 1.77 -26.15 -13.76
N ARG A 226 0.49 -25.76 -13.93
CA ARG A 226 -0.42 -26.46 -14.84
C ARG A 226 0.00 -26.26 -16.29
N GLU A 227 0.05 -27.37 -17.01
CA GLU A 227 0.18 -27.41 -18.46
C GLU A 227 -1.22 -27.55 -19.04
N LEU A 228 -1.61 -26.61 -19.91
CA LEU A 228 -2.98 -26.52 -20.44
C LEU A 228 -3.16 -27.29 -21.76
N GLY A 229 -2.08 -27.90 -22.27
CA GLY A 229 -2.05 -28.60 -23.55
C GLY A 229 -2.31 -27.68 -24.74
N ASP A 230 -2.59 -28.28 -25.90
CA ASP A 230 -2.83 -27.59 -27.18
C ASP A 230 -4.32 -27.33 -27.47
N ALA A 231 -5.21 -27.76 -26.57
CA ALA A 231 -6.65 -27.51 -26.74
C ALA A 231 -6.97 -26.02 -26.56
N PRO A 232 -7.98 -25.48 -27.25
CA PRO A 232 -8.33 -24.06 -27.17
C PRO A 232 -8.53 -23.55 -25.73
N ILE A 233 -7.92 -22.40 -25.45
CA ILE A 233 -7.91 -21.72 -24.15
C ILE A 233 -8.62 -20.37 -24.30
N ALA A 234 -9.77 -20.21 -23.65
CA ALA A 234 -10.53 -18.96 -23.70
C ALA A 234 -10.04 -17.97 -22.63
N LEU A 235 -9.59 -16.78 -23.03
CA LEU A 235 -9.31 -15.66 -22.13
C LEU A 235 -10.55 -14.76 -22.01
N VAL A 236 -11.14 -14.71 -20.82
CA VAL A 236 -12.44 -14.07 -20.56
C VAL A 236 -12.39 -13.05 -19.42
N GLY A 237 -13.47 -12.29 -19.24
CA GLY A 237 -13.57 -11.23 -18.24
C GLY A 237 -13.22 -9.84 -18.80
N GLY A 238 -13.41 -8.80 -17.98
CA GLY A 238 -13.22 -7.41 -18.43
C GLY A 238 -11.79 -7.07 -18.84
N VAL A 239 -10.79 -7.69 -18.22
CA VAL A 239 -9.37 -7.45 -18.56
C VAL A 239 -9.01 -8.05 -19.92
N ALA A 240 -9.76 -9.02 -20.43
CA ALA A 240 -9.57 -9.58 -21.77
C ALA A 240 -9.85 -8.54 -22.89
N LEU A 241 -10.49 -7.41 -22.58
CA LEU A 241 -10.64 -6.27 -23.50
C LEU A 241 -9.34 -5.44 -23.63
N ASN A 242 -8.40 -5.59 -22.70
CA ASN A 242 -7.13 -4.88 -22.74
C ASN A 242 -6.14 -5.60 -23.67
N LYS A 243 -5.98 -5.09 -24.88
CA LYS A 243 -5.11 -5.71 -25.90
C LYS A 243 -3.64 -5.85 -25.48
N GLY A 244 -3.15 -4.98 -24.61
CA GLY A 244 -1.80 -5.10 -24.06
C GLY A 244 -1.63 -6.32 -23.15
N VAL A 245 -2.65 -6.63 -22.33
CA VAL A 245 -2.69 -7.85 -21.51
C VAL A 245 -2.91 -9.08 -22.40
N VAL A 246 -3.79 -9.01 -23.39
CA VAL A 246 -4.00 -10.11 -24.35
C VAL A 246 -2.69 -10.51 -25.02
N ARG A 247 -1.94 -9.55 -25.57
CA ARG A 247 -0.61 -9.80 -26.16
C ARG A 247 0.34 -10.50 -25.17
N ALA A 248 0.38 -10.02 -23.92
CA ALA A 248 1.24 -10.61 -22.90
C ALA A 248 0.79 -12.03 -22.47
N MET A 249 -0.50 -12.33 -22.56
CA MET A 249 -1.05 -13.67 -22.31
C MET A 249 -0.76 -14.60 -23.49
N GLU A 250 -0.88 -14.14 -24.74
CA GLU A 250 -0.47 -14.87 -25.94
C GLU A 250 1.02 -15.24 -25.91
N GLU A 251 1.88 -14.32 -25.46
CA GLU A 251 3.32 -14.60 -25.25
C GLU A 251 3.58 -15.74 -24.23
N ILE A 252 2.65 -15.98 -23.29
CA ILE A 252 2.78 -16.99 -22.23
C ILE A 252 2.15 -18.33 -22.64
N TYR A 253 0.97 -18.32 -23.26
CA TYR A 253 0.17 -19.52 -23.55
C TYR A 253 0.19 -19.95 -25.01
N GLY A 254 0.76 -19.13 -25.91
CA GLY A 254 0.90 -19.44 -27.33
C GLY A 254 -0.41 -19.44 -28.11
N GLU A 255 -0.41 -20.12 -29.26
CA GLU A 255 -1.49 -20.10 -30.25
C GLU A 255 -2.80 -20.76 -29.80
N ALA A 256 -2.78 -21.55 -28.72
CA ALA A 256 -3.98 -22.15 -28.16
C ALA A 256 -4.89 -21.10 -27.47
N LEU A 257 -4.35 -19.94 -27.09
CA LEU A 257 -5.10 -18.88 -26.43
C LEU A 257 -5.88 -18.04 -27.45
N PHE A 258 -7.17 -17.83 -27.17
CA PHE A 258 -8.02 -16.92 -27.93
C PHE A 258 -8.91 -16.11 -26.99
N VAL A 259 -9.37 -14.96 -27.48
CA VAL A 259 -10.34 -14.11 -26.76
C VAL A 259 -11.72 -14.29 -27.41
N PRO A 260 -12.71 -14.81 -26.68
CA PRO A 260 -14.09 -14.87 -27.15
C PRO A 260 -14.68 -13.51 -27.54
N LEU A 261 -15.75 -13.52 -28.32
CA LEU A 261 -16.55 -12.32 -28.58
C LEU A 261 -17.24 -11.87 -27.30
N GLU A 262 -17.19 -10.57 -27.02
CA GLU A 262 -17.77 -9.96 -25.81
C GLU A 262 -17.35 -10.70 -24.53
N PRO A 263 -16.02 -10.83 -24.28
CA PRO A 263 -15.47 -11.72 -23.24
C PRO A 263 -15.89 -11.31 -21.83
N ALA A 264 -16.33 -10.05 -21.64
CA ALA A 264 -16.86 -9.56 -20.39
C ALA A 264 -18.27 -10.11 -20.09
N HIS A 265 -19.09 -10.43 -21.09
CA HIS A 265 -20.50 -10.79 -20.91
C HIS A 265 -20.78 -12.28 -20.77
N LEU A 266 -19.78 -13.14 -20.98
CA LEU A 266 -19.97 -14.60 -20.99
C LEU A 266 -20.56 -15.15 -19.69
N GLY A 267 -20.29 -14.51 -18.54
CA GLY A 267 -20.95 -14.84 -17.27
C GLY A 267 -22.47 -14.63 -17.35
N ALA A 268 -22.92 -13.48 -17.86
CA ALA A 268 -24.34 -13.19 -18.04
C ALA A 268 -24.99 -14.09 -19.09
N VAL A 269 -24.29 -14.39 -20.18
CA VAL A 269 -24.77 -15.32 -21.23
C VAL A 269 -25.03 -16.71 -20.64
N GLY A 270 -24.07 -17.25 -19.88
CA GLY A 270 -24.27 -18.55 -19.23
C GLY A 270 -25.39 -18.57 -18.20
N ALA A 271 -25.64 -17.46 -17.50
CA ALA A 271 -26.79 -17.35 -16.60
C ALA A 271 -28.12 -17.40 -17.38
N ALA A 272 -28.20 -16.71 -18.52
CA ALA A 272 -29.37 -16.75 -19.39
C ALA A 272 -29.60 -18.14 -20.03
N LEU A 273 -28.52 -18.84 -20.40
CA LEU A 273 -28.57 -20.22 -20.91
C LEU A 273 -29.07 -21.18 -19.83
N PHE A 274 -28.59 -21.06 -18.60
CA PHE A 274 -29.02 -21.90 -17.48
C PHE A 274 -30.50 -21.68 -17.13
N ALA A 275 -31.03 -20.47 -17.30
CA ALA A 275 -32.45 -20.18 -17.08
C ALA A 275 -33.38 -21.05 -17.98
N ALA A 276 -32.86 -21.57 -19.09
CA ALA A 276 -33.59 -22.48 -19.99
C ALA A 276 -33.96 -23.82 -19.34
N GLN A 277 -33.21 -24.23 -18.32
CA GLN A 277 -33.36 -25.53 -17.67
C GLN A 277 -34.50 -25.54 -16.62
N GLY A 278 -35.23 -24.42 -16.45
CA GLY A 278 -36.46 -24.36 -15.66
C GLY A 278 -36.29 -24.02 -14.17
N GLU A 279 -35.14 -23.51 -13.75
CA GLU A 279 -34.81 -23.25 -12.33
C GLU A 279 -34.94 -21.76 -11.89
N ALA A 280 -35.48 -20.89 -12.74
CA ALA A 280 -35.62 -19.46 -12.44
C ALA A 280 -36.89 -19.18 -11.60
N LYS A 281 -36.73 -18.38 -10.53
CA LYS A 281 -37.84 -17.82 -9.75
C LYS A 281 -38.14 -16.39 -10.18
N ASP A 282 -39.40 -16.01 -10.13
CA ASP A 282 -39.83 -14.61 -10.27
C ASP A 282 -39.40 -13.84 -9.02
N GLY A 283 -38.66 -12.74 -9.22
CA GLY A 283 -38.22 -11.84 -8.16
C GLY A 283 -39.21 -10.72 -7.90
N ASP A 284 -39.05 -10.05 -6.76
CA ASP A 284 -39.80 -8.86 -6.36
C ASP A 284 -38.86 -7.64 -6.39
N LEU A 285 -39.25 -6.63 -7.17
CA LEU A 285 -38.50 -5.37 -7.28
C LEU A 285 -38.94 -4.33 -6.23
N GLU A 286 -40.07 -4.54 -5.55
CA GLU A 286 -40.63 -3.60 -4.56
C GLU A 286 -40.15 -3.91 -3.13
N ASP A 287 -39.84 -5.17 -2.80
CA ASP A 287 -39.39 -5.60 -1.47
C ASP A 287 -37.87 -5.47 -1.28
N SER A 288 -37.36 -4.25 -1.42
CA SER A 288 -35.97 -3.94 -1.06
C SER A 288 -35.88 -3.60 0.42
N LEU A 289 -35.74 -4.59 1.32
CA LEU A 289 -35.18 -4.39 2.67
C LEU A 289 -35.18 -5.70 3.48
N LYS A 290 -34.09 -6.47 3.43
CA LYS A 290 -33.57 -7.16 4.63
C LYS A 290 -32.04 -7.20 4.59
N ASP A 291 -31.44 -6.40 5.46
CA ASP A 291 -30.03 -6.52 5.87
C ASP A 291 -29.85 -7.88 6.57
N THR A 292 -29.70 -8.94 5.79
CA THR A 292 -29.63 -10.33 6.30
C THR A 292 -28.20 -10.74 6.64
N GLN A 293 -27.19 -9.96 6.25
CA GLN A 293 -25.79 -10.28 6.52
C GLN A 293 -25.26 -9.49 7.72
N SER A 294 -25.00 -10.21 8.81
CA SER A 294 -24.26 -9.65 9.94
C SER A 294 -22.80 -9.47 9.56
N PHE A 295 -22.29 -8.24 9.67
CA PHE A 295 -20.87 -7.94 9.57
C PHE A 295 -20.24 -7.81 10.98
N PRO A 296 -18.94 -8.08 11.15
CA PRO A 296 -18.25 -7.73 12.39
C PRO A 296 -18.09 -6.21 12.46
N HIS A 297 -18.48 -5.62 13.58
CA HIS A 297 -18.45 -4.17 13.79
C HIS A 297 -17.58 -3.77 14.98
N TRP A 298 -17.04 -2.56 14.91
CA TRP A 298 -16.50 -1.85 16.06
C TRP A 298 -17.59 -1.02 16.75
N PRO A 299 -17.37 -0.60 18.01
CA PRO A 299 -18.19 0.44 18.62
C PRO A 299 -18.10 1.76 17.83
N PRO A 300 -19.16 2.61 17.86
CA PRO A 300 -19.14 3.93 17.25
C PRO A 300 -17.94 4.77 17.70
N LEU A 301 -17.39 5.56 16.76
CA LEU A 301 -16.36 6.53 17.05
C LEU A 301 -16.90 7.63 17.96
N SER A 302 -16.02 8.21 18.80
CA SER A 302 -16.38 9.31 19.68
C SER A 302 -15.17 10.18 19.97
N LEU A 303 -15.39 11.49 20.03
CA LEU A 303 -14.38 12.48 20.40
C LEU A 303 -14.30 12.70 21.92
N ALA A 304 -15.05 11.96 22.74
CA ALA A 304 -15.10 12.17 24.20
C ALA A 304 -13.73 12.06 24.90
N LYS A 305 -12.78 11.33 24.33
CA LYS A 305 -11.39 11.21 24.80
C LYS A 305 -10.38 11.79 23.81
N VAL A 306 -10.82 12.68 22.93
CA VAL A 306 -9.95 13.38 21.97
C VAL A 306 -9.90 14.85 22.38
N LYS A 307 -8.71 15.33 22.73
CA LYS A 307 -8.47 16.72 23.06
C LYS A 307 -7.78 17.41 21.89
N VAL A 308 -8.55 18.18 21.13
CA VAL A 308 -8.01 19.05 20.08
C VAL A 308 -7.61 20.37 20.73
N ILE A 309 -6.33 20.74 20.59
CA ILE A 309 -5.83 22.03 21.04
C ILE A 309 -5.98 23.00 19.87
N GLU A 310 -6.66 24.13 20.08
CA GLU A 310 -6.80 25.18 19.08
C GLU A 310 -5.54 26.03 18.99
N ALA A 311 -5.25 26.54 17.80
CA ALA A 311 -4.12 27.43 17.57
C ALA A 311 -4.35 28.77 18.29
N GLU A 312 -3.26 29.36 18.80
CA GLU A 312 -3.33 30.73 19.30
C GLU A 312 -3.68 31.65 18.12
N PRO A 313 -4.56 32.64 18.32
CA PRO A 313 -4.75 33.68 17.32
C PRO A 313 -3.40 34.40 17.12
N PRO A 314 -3.08 34.80 15.87
CA PRO A 314 -1.85 35.55 15.63
C PRO A 314 -1.86 36.84 16.47
N PRO A 315 -0.68 37.30 16.94
CA PRO A 315 -0.59 38.53 17.71
C PRO A 315 -1.11 39.72 16.88
N LYS A 316 -1.72 40.70 17.55
CA LYS A 316 -2.30 41.90 16.91
C LYS A 316 -1.27 42.70 16.12
N GLU A 317 -0.04 42.72 16.60
CA GLU A 317 1.13 43.25 15.91
C GLU A 317 2.09 42.09 15.64
N LEU A 318 2.47 41.90 14.38
CA LEU A 318 3.41 40.86 14.00
C LEU A 318 4.81 41.23 14.50
N PRO A 319 5.50 40.35 15.23
CA PRO A 319 6.90 40.55 15.58
C PRO A 319 7.75 40.76 14.34
N THR A 320 8.79 41.58 14.47
CA THR A 320 9.77 41.86 13.38
C THR A 320 10.97 40.94 13.42
N GLU A 321 11.00 39.95 14.32
CA GLU A 321 12.09 39.00 14.44
C GLU A 321 11.63 37.65 15.00
N GLY A 322 12.42 36.61 14.79
CA GLY A 322 12.16 35.28 15.35
C GLY A 322 12.91 34.17 14.63
N TYR A 323 12.39 32.94 14.63
CA TYR A 323 13.14 31.76 14.21
C TYR A 323 12.43 30.98 13.09
N LEU A 324 13.24 30.43 12.18
CA LEU A 324 12.79 29.61 11.06
C LEU A 324 13.09 28.12 11.30
N GLY A 325 12.09 27.28 11.11
CA GLY A 325 12.27 25.84 11.10
C GLY A 325 11.77 25.25 9.79
N VAL A 326 12.54 24.33 9.22
CA VAL A 326 12.19 23.66 7.97
C VAL A 326 12.30 22.15 8.14
N ASP A 327 11.21 21.44 7.90
CA ASP A 327 11.13 19.98 7.97
C ASP A 327 10.91 19.41 6.57
N ILE A 328 11.89 18.67 6.07
CA ILE A 328 11.94 18.20 4.69
C ILE A 328 11.77 16.69 4.67
N GLY A 329 10.52 16.26 4.53
CA GLY A 329 10.15 14.87 4.35
C GLY A 329 10.14 14.44 2.88
N SER A 330 10.01 13.13 2.67
CA SER A 330 9.86 12.52 1.34
C SER A 330 8.54 12.90 0.65
N VAL A 331 7.49 13.15 1.44
CA VAL A 331 6.14 13.48 0.98
C VAL A 331 5.84 14.97 1.07
N SER A 332 6.18 15.58 2.19
CA SER A 332 5.88 16.98 2.51
C SER A 332 7.12 17.74 2.92
N THR A 333 7.14 19.03 2.60
CA THR A 333 8.12 20.01 3.05
C THR A 333 7.38 21.08 3.82
N ASN A 334 7.74 21.26 5.08
CA ASN A 334 7.06 22.12 6.02
C ASN A 334 7.99 23.26 6.45
N LEU A 335 7.50 24.50 6.47
CA LEU A 335 8.24 25.65 6.96
C LEU A 335 7.44 26.31 8.07
N VAL A 336 8.12 26.74 9.14
CA VAL A 336 7.49 27.43 10.26
C VAL A 336 8.34 28.63 10.64
N LEU A 337 7.71 29.81 10.67
CA LEU A 337 8.23 30.99 11.34
C LEU A 337 7.61 31.12 12.73
N THR A 338 8.46 31.41 13.70
CA THR A 338 8.07 31.67 15.09
C THR A 338 8.54 33.04 15.53
N SER A 339 7.88 33.61 16.54
CA SER A 339 8.34 34.78 17.28
C SER A 339 9.46 34.41 18.27
N PRO A 340 10.12 35.38 18.91
CA PRO A 340 11.23 35.10 19.84
C PRO A 340 10.79 34.30 21.08
N ASP A 341 9.53 34.44 21.52
CA ASP A 341 8.93 33.66 22.61
C ASP A 341 8.42 32.27 22.17
N GLY A 342 8.62 31.91 20.89
CA GLY A 342 8.25 30.62 20.32
C GLY A 342 6.78 30.48 19.92
N THR A 343 6.02 31.58 19.79
CA THR A 343 4.68 31.55 19.19
C THR A 343 4.80 31.28 17.70
N LEU A 344 3.99 30.38 17.14
CA LEU A 344 3.97 30.14 15.70
C LEU A 344 3.29 31.32 14.99
N LEU A 345 4.03 31.98 14.09
CA LEU A 345 3.53 33.15 13.33
C LEU A 345 2.96 32.73 11.97
N HIS A 346 3.64 31.80 11.29
CA HIS A 346 3.19 31.29 10.00
C HIS A 346 3.72 29.86 9.80
N GLY A 347 2.86 28.99 9.30
CA GLY A 347 3.18 27.60 9.00
C GLY A 347 2.77 27.29 7.57
N ILE A 348 3.68 26.65 6.83
CA ILE A 348 3.52 26.27 5.43
C ILE A 348 3.66 24.76 5.34
N TYR A 349 2.74 24.11 4.64
CA TYR A 349 2.76 22.68 4.33
C TYR A 349 2.72 22.49 2.82
N LEU A 350 3.81 22.02 2.22
CA LEU A 350 3.94 21.81 0.78
C LEU A 350 4.17 20.34 0.45
N ARG A 351 3.77 19.90 -0.75
CA ARG A 351 4.18 18.59 -1.29
C ARG A 351 5.62 18.67 -1.80
N THR A 352 6.46 17.74 -1.35
CA THR A 352 7.89 17.66 -1.77
C THR A 352 8.01 17.21 -3.22
N GLU A 353 7.17 16.28 -3.68
CA GLU A 353 7.17 15.75 -5.05
C GLU A 353 8.54 15.29 -5.56
N ALA A 354 9.34 14.67 -4.66
CA ALA A 354 10.73 14.28 -4.92
C ALA A 354 11.66 15.43 -5.37
N ARG A 355 11.24 16.68 -5.19
CA ARG A 355 11.96 17.91 -5.54
C ARG A 355 12.12 18.80 -4.30
N PRO A 356 12.90 18.37 -3.28
CA PRO A 356 12.99 19.08 -2.00
C PRO A 356 13.49 20.52 -2.13
N VAL A 357 14.46 20.78 -3.01
CA VAL A 357 14.98 22.14 -3.25
C VAL A 357 13.88 23.06 -3.79
N GLU A 358 13.11 22.60 -4.78
CA GLU A 358 12.03 23.42 -5.37
C GLU A 358 10.85 23.61 -4.42
N ALA A 359 10.55 22.61 -3.58
CA ALA A 359 9.55 22.76 -2.53
C ALA A 359 9.97 23.82 -1.50
N VAL A 360 11.22 23.79 -1.05
CA VAL A 360 11.77 24.80 -0.13
C VAL A 360 11.79 26.18 -0.80
N LYS A 361 12.24 26.30 -2.06
CA LYS A 361 12.23 27.58 -2.79
C LYS A 361 10.84 28.21 -2.84
N ARG A 362 9.80 27.41 -3.14
CA ARG A 362 8.40 27.88 -3.11
C ARG A 362 7.97 28.36 -1.72
N GLY A 363 8.29 27.58 -0.67
CA GLY A 363 7.96 27.98 0.70
C GLY A 363 8.71 29.23 1.14
N MET A 364 9.99 29.36 0.79
CA MET A 364 10.79 30.54 1.09
C MET A 364 10.32 31.78 0.32
N ALA A 365 9.88 31.63 -0.93
CA ALA A 365 9.26 32.72 -1.68
C ALA A 365 7.96 33.21 -1.01
N GLU A 366 7.11 32.29 -0.53
CA GLU A 366 5.91 32.67 0.24
C GLU A 366 6.27 33.43 1.53
N LEU A 367 7.30 32.98 2.26
CA LEU A 367 7.79 33.68 3.45
C LEU A 367 8.38 35.05 3.10
N ARG A 368 9.12 35.17 1.99
CA ARG A 368 9.67 36.44 1.49
C ARG A 368 8.55 37.43 1.19
N ASP A 369 7.53 36.98 0.46
CA ASP A 369 6.44 37.86 0.01
C ASP A 369 5.61 38.37 1.19
N LYS A 370 5.53 37.59 2.28
CA LYS A 370 4.75 37.94 3.49
C LYS A 370 5.57 38.66 4.57
N PHE A 371 6.83 38.30 4.75
CA PHE A 371 7.68 38.76 5.87
C PHE A 371 8.94 39.50 5.39
N GLY A 372 9.59 39.00 4.34
CA GLY A 372 10.68 39.67 3.60
C GLY A 372 11.62 40.53 4.47
N ASP A 373 11.84 41.78 4.03
CA ASP A 373 12.73 42.74 4.70
C ASP A 373 12.18 43.25 6.05
N SER A 374 10.91 42.98 6.37
CA SER A 374 10.28 43.40 7.62
C SER A 374 10.51 42.43 8.78
N PHE A 375 11.15 41.29 8.52
CA PHE A 375 11.34 40.23 9.51
C PHE A 375 12.79 39.72 9.56
N LYS A 376 13.42 39.80 10.73
CA LYS A 376 14.76 39.30 10.99
C LYS A 376 14.72 37.87 11.53
N VAL A 377 15.30 36.92 10.79
CA VAL A 377 15.51 35.55 11.28
C VAL A 377 16.74 35.52 12.19
N LEU A 378 16.51 35.29 13.49
CA LEU A 378 17.52 35.21 14.55
C LEU A 378 18.22 33.85 14.61
N GLY A 379 17.65 32.84 13.96
CA GLY A 379 18.20 31.50 13.85
C GLY A 379 17.33 30.62 12.96
N SER A 380 17.96 29.66 12.29
CA SER A 380 17.26 28.69 11.44
C SER A 380 17.72 27.26 11.69
N ALA A 381 16.80 26.30 11.56
CA ALA A 381 17.12 24.89 11.68
C ALA A 381 16.39 24.04 10.66
N THR A 382 17.03 22.93 10.27
CA THR A 382 16.45 21.94 9.35
C THR A 382 16.31 20.57 9.99
N THR A 383 15.24 19.86 9.62
CA THR A 383 14.96 18.48 10.03
C THR A 383 14.31 17.67 8.90
N GLY A 384 13.91 16.43 9.20
CA GLY A 384 13.42 15.48 8.21
C GLY A 384 14.55 14.82 7.42
N SER A 385 14.22 14.03 6.40
CA SER A 385 15.20 13.33 5.58
C SER A 385 16.10 14.32 4.81
N GLY A 386 15.53 15.42 4.28
CA GLY A 386 16.18 16.47 3.46
C GLY A 386 17.07 17.47 4.19
N ARG A 387 17.20 17.31 5.51
CA ARG A 387 17.79 18.32 6.41
C ARG A 387 19.22 18.73 6.07
N GLU A 388 20.08 17.80 5.64
CA GLU A 388 21.48 18.11 5.36
C GLU A 388 21.61 18.94 4.09
N LEU A 389 20.93 18.55 3.02
CA LEU A 389 20.91 19.27 1.75
C LEU A 389 20.36 20.69 1.94
N ILE A 390 19.21 20.80 2.57
CA ILE A 390 18.52 22.09 2.73
C ILE A 390 19.18 22.93 3.82
N GLY A 391 19.78 22.32 4.83
CA GLY A 391 20.58 23.04 5.83
C GLY A 391 21.76 23.75 5.19
N GLU A 392 22.45 23.07 4.27
CA GLU A 392 23.53 23.66 3.48
C GLU A 392 23.04 24.70 2.48
N LEU A 393 21.79 24.66 2.02
CA LEU A 393 21.20 25.67 1.14
C LEU A 393 20.81 26.95 1.92
N LEU A 394 20.14 26.78 3.04
CA LEU A 394 19.62 27.88 3.88
C LEU A 394 20.70 28.56 4.73
N GLY A 395 21.78 27.86 5.04
CA GLY A 395 22.71 28.28 6.10
C GLY A 395 22.07 28.02 7.46
N ALA A 396 21.59 26.79 7.66
CA ALA A 396 20.93 26.41 8.90
C ALA A 396 21.94 26.32 10.05
N ASP A 397 21.58 26.93 11.17
CA ASP A 397 22.39 26.93 12.39
C ASP A 397 22.37 25.56 13.08
N ILE A 398 21.30 24.78 12.84
CA ILE A 398 21.15 23.41 13.35
C ILE A 398 20.58 22.52 12.26
N VAL A 399 21.19 21.34 12.11
CA VAL A 399 20.63 20.22 11.37
C VAL A 399 20.31 19.12 12.38
N SER A 400 19.03 18.88 12.66
CA SER A 400 18.58 17.96 13.71
C SER A 400 17.73 16.82 13.13
N ASP A 401 17.78 15.65 13.77
CA ASP A 401 16.88 14.56 13.43
C ASP A 401 15.41 14.90 13.75
N GLU A 402 14.50 14.23 13.04
CA GLU A 402 13.05 14.50 13.12
C GLU A 402 12.47 14.16 14.50
N ILE A 403 13.03 13.14 15.18
CA ILE A 403 12.55 12.68 16.48
C ILE A 403 12.75 13.77 17.53
N THR A 404 13.94 14.37 17.53
CA THR A 404 14.26 15.51 18.40
C THR A 404 13.37 16.71 18.10
N ALA A 405 13.16 17.06 16.83
CA ALA A 405 12.31 18.17 16.45
C ALA A 405 10.84 17.96 16.88
N HIS A 406 10.22 16.84 16.53
CA HIS A 406 8.84 16.52 16.94
C HIS A 406 8.65 16.52 18.46
N LYS A 407 9.62 15.99 19.20
CA LYS A 407 9.65 16.04 20.67
C LYS A 407 9.64 17.49 21.17
N THR A 408 10.56 18.32 20.66
CA THR A 408 10.69 19.73 21.07
C THR A 408 9.40 20.51 20.81
N GLY A 409 8.81 20.34 19.62
CA GLY A 409 7.51 20.94 19.28
C GLY A 409 6.39 20.50 20.23
N ALA A 410 6.30 19.20 20.53
CA ALA A 410 5.30 18.66 21.46
C ALA A 410 5.44 19.25 22.87
N PHE A 411 6.66 19.39 23.37
CA PHE A 411 6.93 19.91 24.71
C PHE A 411 6.54 21.37 24.81
N ASN A 412 6.83 22.16 23.79
CA ASN A 412 6.44 23.56 23.80
C ASN A 412 4.92 23.74 23.74
N VAL A 413 4.22 22.93 22.93
CA VAL A 413 2.74 22.90 22.94
C VAL A 413 2.22 22.53 24.32
N SER A 414 2.79 21.51 24.98
CA SER A 414 2.34 21.11 26.31
C SER A 414 2.59 22.19 27.37
N LYS A 415 3.76 22.84 27.32
CA LYS A 415 4.11 23.97 28.19
C LYS A 415 3.10 25.12 28.05
N ARG A 416 2.76 25.49 26.82
CA ARG A 416 1.87 26.62 26.51
C ARG A 416 0.40 26.33 26.78
N HIS A 417 -0.09 25.16 26.37
CA HIS A 417 -1.53 24.89 26.31
C HIS A 417 -2.04 23.92 27.39
N LEU A 418 -1.14 23.17 28.02
CA LEU A 418 -1.50 22.11 28.97
C LEU A 418 -0.81 22.29 30.33
N GLY A 419 -0.33 23.49 30.65
CA GLY A 419 0.31 23.80 31.93
C GLY A 419 1.58 22.98 32.19
N GLY A 420 2.29 22.56 31.13
CA GLY A 420 3.50 21.75 31.26
C GLY A 420 3.24 20.27 31.57
N ARG A 421 2.05 19.75 31.24
CA ARG A 421 1.76 18.31 31.36
C ARG A 421 2.85 17.49 30.68
N LYS A 422 3.40 16.49 31.38
CA LYS A 422 4.46 15.63 30.84
C LYS A 422 3.95 14.90 29.59
N VAL A 423 4.69 15.00 28.48
CA VAL A 423 4.42 14.25 27.25
C VAL A 423 5.19 12.93 27.30
N ASP A 424 4.48 11.81 27.20
CA ASP A 424 5.08 10.48 27.40
C ASP A 424 5.20 9.68 26.11
N THR A 425 4.29 9.91 25.16
CA THR A 425 4.21 9.15 23.91
C THR A 425 3.79 10.07 22.78
N ILE A 426 4.49 9.98 21.65
CA ILE A 426 4.14 10.68 20.42
C ILE A 426 3.83 9.64 19.34
N PHE A 427 2.64 9.74 18.77
CA PHE A 427 2.27 9.09 17.52
C PHE A 427 2.37 10.13 16.41
N GLU A 428 3.26 9.91 15.46
CA GLU A 428 3.37 10.74 14.26
C GLU A 428 2.97 9.87 13.07
N ILE A 429 1.94 10.27 12.33
CA ILE A 429 1.47 9.55 11.15
C ILE A 429 1.43 10.52 9.97
N GLY A 430 2.49 10.47 9.17
CA GLY A 430 2.64 11.21 7.94
C GLY A 430 1.88 10.58 6.77
N GLY A 431 2.20 11.05 5.57
CA GLY A 431 1.61 10.54 4.33
C GLY A 431 2.09 9.12 3.97
N GLN A 432 3.38 8.84 4.10
CA GLN A 432 3.98 7.55 3.67
C GLN A 432 4.74 6.82 4.78
N ASP A 433 5.11 7.53 5.85
CA ASP A 433 5.79 6.97 7.01
C ASP A 433 4.98 7.25 8.27
N SER A 434 5.33 6.52 9.34
CA SER A 434 4.72 6.69 10.65
C SER A 434 5.73 6.37 11.72
N LYS A 435 5.75 7.17 12.78
CA LYS A 435 6.75 7.12 13.85
C LYS A 435 6.06 6.96 15.18
N PHE A 436 6.65 6.13 16.02
CA PHE A 436 6.32 6.01 17.43
C PHE A 436 7.53 6.48 18.24
N ILE A 437 7.29 7.37 19.20
CA ILE A 437 8.33 7.90 20.09
C ILE A 437 7.85 7.73 21.53
N SER A 438 8.65 7.04 22.34
CA SER A 438 8.45 6.92 23.79
C SER A 438 9.43 7.82 24.53
N LEU A 439 8.92 8.49 25.56
CA LEU A 439 9.66 9.46 26.35
C LEU A 439 9.67 9.06 27.84
N GLU A 440 10.78 9.31 28.52
CA GLU A 440 10.93 9.30 29.98
C GLU A 440 11.68 10.54 30.40
N ASP A 441 11.09 11.31 31.31
CA ASP A 441 11.69 12.52 31.88
C ASP A 441 12.30 13.43 30.81
N SER A 442 11.53 13.68 29.75
CA SER A 442 11.90 14.53 28.62
C SER A 442 12.97 13.97 27.66
N VAL A 443 13.39 12.72 27.87
CA VAL A 443 14.39 11.99 27.06
C VAL A 443 13.70 10.92 26.21
N VAL A 444 14.14 10.76 24.96
CA VAL A 444 13.70 9.69 24.07
C VAL A 444 14.30 8.36 24.55
N THR A 445 13.45 7.43 24.98
CA THR A 445 13.89 6.11 25.46
C THR A 445 13.74 5.02 24.42
N ASP A 446 12.78 5.17 23.50
CA ASP A 446 12.53 4.22 22.43
C ASP A 446 11.88 4.96 21.26
N PHE A 447 12.21 4.57 20.03
CA PHE A 447 11.56 5.06 18.84
C PHE A 447 11.57 3.99 17.75
N THR A 448 10.60 4.06 16.85
CA THR A 448 10.53 3.19 15.68
C THR A 448 9.72 3.88 14.59
N MET A 449 10.03 3.55 13.34
CA MET A 449 9.36 4.09 12.17
C MET A 449 9.02 2.97 11.19
N ASN A 450 7.94 3.14 10.44
CA ASN A 450 7.76 2.39 9.19
C ASN A 450 8.19 3.26 8.01
N GLU A 451 8.88 2.66 7.05
CA GLU A 451 9.27 3.32 5.78
C GLU A 451 8.69 2.61 4.57
N ALA A 452 8.33 1.33 4.71
CA ALA A 452 8.01 0.46 3.59
C ALA A 452 6.50 0.20 3.41
N CYS A 453 5.66 0.59 4.36
CA CYS A 453 4.25 0.17 4.37
C CYS A 453 3.30 1.35 4.43
N ALA A 454 2.57 1.58 3.33
CA ALA A 454 1.46 2.53 3.28
C ALA A 454 0.27 2.12 4.16
N ALA A 455 0.19 0.85 4.59
CA ALA A 455 -0.88 0.39 5.46
C ALA A 455 -0.68 1.03 6.85
N GLY A 456 -1.61 1.91 7.23
CA GLY A 456 -1.54 2.69 8.47
C GLY A 456 -1.04 4.12 8.34
N THR A 457 -0.91 4.66 7.11
CA THR A 457 -0.47 6.05 6.87
C THR A 457 -1.57 6.90 6.23
N GLY A 458 -1.36 8.21 6.11
CA GLY A 458 -2.32 9.12 5.47
C GLY A 458 -2.60 8.77 3.99
N SER A 459 -1.62 8.26 3.24
CA SER A 459 -1.81 7.88 1.83
C SER A 459 -2.80 6.73 1.67
N PHE A 460 -2.90 5.83 2.65
CA PHE A 460 -3.93 4.78 2.63
C PHE A 460 -5.33 5.39 2.68
N LEU A 461 -5.57 6.34 3.58
CA LEU A 461 -6.88 6.99 3.67
C LEU A 461 -7.17 7.82 2.42
N GLU A 462 -6.18 8.53 1.87
CA GLU A 462 -6.31 9.29 0.62
C GLU A 462 -6.74 8.38 -0.54
N GLU A 463 -6.06 7.25 -0.76
CA GLU A 463 -6.38 6.29 -1.82
C GLU A 463 -7.77 5.65 -1.64
N GLN A 464 -8.15 5.29 -0.40
CA GLN A 464 -9.47 4.70 -0.14
C GLN A 464 -10.60 5.74 -0.25
N ALA A 465 -10.36 6.99 0.17
CA ALA A 465 -11.34 8.06 0.06
C ALA A 465 -11.62 8.41 -1.41
N GLU A 466 -10.58 8.53 -2.24
CA GLU A 466 -10.72 8.79 -3.67
C GLU A 466 -11.56 7.70 -4.36
N ARG A 467 -11.29 6.42 -4.07
CA ARG A 467 -12.05 5.30 -4.63
C ARG A 467 -13.53 5.31 -4.20
N LEU A 468 -13.80 5.71 -2.96
CA LEU A 468 -15.16 5.86 -2.46
C LEU A 468 -15.82 7.16 -2.94
N GLY A 469 -15.14 8.01 -3.71
CA GLY A 469 -15.64 9.32 -4.12
C GLY A 469 -15.87 10.27 -2.94
N ILE A 470 -14.98 10.24 -1.95
CA ILE A 470 -15.02 11.04 -0.72
C ILE A 470 -13.82 11.96 -0.67
N ASN A 471 -14.03 13.22 -0.31
CA ASN A 471 -12.93 14.13 -0.03
C ASN A 471 -12.26 13.78 1.32
N ILE A 472 -10.96 13.49 1.27
CA ILE A 472 -10.19 13.20 2.48
C ILE A 472 -10.17 14.38 3.47
N ILE A 473 -10.26 15.62 2.97
CA ILE A 473 -10.33 16.84 3.77
C ILE A 473 -11.79 17.21 4.03
N GLY A 474 -12.17 17.29 5.31
CA GLY A 474 -13.48 17.77 5.76
C GLY A 474 -14.62 16.75 5.67
N GLU A 475 -14.68 15.93 4.61
CA GLU A 475 -15.79 14.99 4.39
C GLU A 475 -15.56 13.65 5.09
N PHE A 476 -14.40 13.01 4.91
CA PHE A 476 -14.10 11.69 5.46
C PHE A 476 -14.37 11.60 6.97
N ALA A 477 -13.81 12.53 7.76
CA ALA A 477 -13.94 12.51 9.20
C ALA A 477 -15.40 12.67 9.65
N LYS A 478 -16.18 13.49 8.93
CA LYS A 478 -17.60 13.72 9.20
C LYS A 478 -18.42 12.45 8.98
N ILE A 479 -18.20 11.75 7.86
CA ILE A 479 -18.85 10.47 7.56
C ILE A 479 -18.47 9.43 8.62
N ALA A 480 -17.17 9.25 8.88
CA ALA A 480 -16.67 8.28 9.85
C ALA A 480 -17.25 8.49 11.26
N LEU A 481 -17.34 9.74 11.73
CA LEU A 481 -17.86 10.07 13.05
C LEU A 481 -19.40 9.94 13.14
N GLY A 482 -20.11 9.99 12.01
CA GLY A 482 -21.57 9.78 11.96
C GLY A 482 -21.99 8.31 11.95
N ALA A 483 -21.10 7.40 11.55
CA ALA A 483 -21.37 5.98 11.42
C ALA A 483 -21.71 5.30 12.76
N GLN A 484 -22.75 4.48 12.77
CA GLN A 484 -23.25 3.80 13.98
C GLN A 484 -22.69 2.38 14.13
N LYS A 485 -22.27 1.74 13.04
CA LYS A 485 -21.77 0.36 13.06
C LYS A 485 -20.47 0.25 12.24
N PRO A 486 -19.36 0.93 12.63
CA PRO A 486 -18.12 0.88 11.86
C PRO A 486 -17.66 -0.55 11.54
N LEU A 487 -17.32 -0.84 10.28
CA LEU A 487 -16.94 -2.20 9.85
C LEU A 487 -15.58 -2.62 10.40
N ARG A 488 -15.44 -3.90 10.75
CA ARG A 488 -14.16 -4.49 11.15
C ARG A 488 -13.43 -5.07 9.95
N LEU A 489 -12.61 -4.24 9.31
CA LEU A 489 -11.90 -4.56 8.07
C LEU A 489 -10.57 -5.35 8.28
N GLY A 490 -10.11 -5.53 9.52
CA GLY A 490 -8.90 -6.30 9.85
C GLY A 490 -7.59 -5.49 9.76
N GLU A 491 -6.45 -6.21 9.78
CA GLU A 491 -5.09 -5.66 9.95
C GLU A 491 -4.13 -5.98 8.79
N ARG A 492 -4.65 -5.99 7.56
CA ARG A 492 -3.90 -6.38 6.37
C ARG A 492 -3.25 -5.18 5.67
N CYS A 493 -2.45 -5.45 4.64
CA CYS A 493 -1.85 -4.38 3.85
C CYS A 493 -2.93 -3.62 3.05
N THR A 494 -2.61 -2.39 2.61
CA THR A 494 -3.52 -1.53 1.82
C THR A 494 -4.26 -2.28 0.71
N VAL A 495 -3.57 -3.15 -0.03
CA VAL A 495 -4.16 -3.91 -1.15
C VAL A 495 -5.22 -4.91 -0.68
N TYR A 496 -4.93 -5.69 0.37
CA TYR A 496 -5.90 -6.64 0.90
C TYR A 496 -7.05 -5.93 1.61
N MET A 497 -6.76 -4.84 2.30
CA MET A 497 -7.76 -3.98 2.94
C MET A 497 -8.75 -3.43 1.91
N GLU A 498 -8.24 -3.04 0.74
CA GLU A 498 -9.04 -2.59 -0.40
C GLU A 498 -9.93 -3.73 -0.94
N SER A 499 -9.37 -4.93 -1.15
CA SER A 499 -10.16 -6.11 -1.55
C SER A 499 -11.24 -6.46 -0.52
N ASP A 500 -10.88 -6.44 0.78
CA ASP A 500 -11.79 -6.75 1.88
C ASP A 500 -12.93 -5.71 1.97
N LEU A 501 -12.59 -4.43 1.82
CA LEU A 501 -13.57 -3.34 1.76
C LEU A 501 -14.55 -3.56 0.60
N SER A 502 -14.04 -3.85 -0.59
CA SER A 502 -14.85 -4.04 -1.80
C SER A 502 -15.73 -5.30 -1.71
N SER A 503 -15.18 -6.37 -1.13
CA SER A 503 -15.92 -7.59 -0.81
C SER A 503 -17.07 -7.31 0.17
N LEU A 504 -16.84 -6.50 1.21
CA LEU A 504 -17.89 -6.15 2.17
C LEU A 504 -18.96 -5.25 1.55
N LEU A 505 -18.57 -4.24 0.77
CA LEU A 505 -19.51 -3.38 0.04
C LEU A 505 -20.36 -4.20 -0.96
N SER A 506 -19.73 -5.08 -1.75
CA SER A 506 -20.45 -6.00 -2.65
C SER A 506 -21.30 -7.05 -1.93
N ARG A 507 -21.15 -7.19 -0.61
CA ARG A 507 -22.02 -7.99 0.25
C ARG A 507 -23.15 -7.18 0.90
N GLY A 508 -23.24 -5.87 0.60
CA GLY A 508 -24.27 -4.97 1.12
C GLY A 508 -23.86 -4.19 2.36
N ALA A 509 -22.58 -4.17 2.74
CA ALA A 509 -22.15 -3.36 3.89
C ALA A 509 -22.30 -1.85 3.61
N GLY A 510 -22.72 -1.09 4.61
CA GLY A 510 -22.93 0.36 4.47
C GLY A 510 -21.64 1.13 4.20
N ARG A 511 -21.68 2.07 3.25
CA ARG A 511 -20.53 2.93 2.88
C ARG A 511 -19.98 3.71 4.08
N ASP A 512 -20.84 4.34 4.87
CA ASP A 512 -20.44 5.15 6.03
C ASP A 512 -19.76 4.31 7.11
N ASP A 513 -20.30 3.12 7.37
CA ASP A 513 -19.72 2.13 8.28
C ASP A 513 -18.35 1.65 7.78
N ALA A 514 -18.19 1.49 6.47
CA ALA A 514 -16.91 1.17 5.82
C ALA A 514 -15.87 2.28 6.04
N VAL A 515 -16.26 3.55 5.85
CA VAL A 515 -15.39 4.72 6.06
C VAL A 515 -14.93 4.82 7.51
N ALA A 516 -15.82 4.59 8.47
CA ALA A 516 -15.45 4.52 9.88
C ALA A 516 -14.52 3.32 10.19
N GLY A 517 -14.75 2.18 9.53
CA GLY A 517 -13.88 1.01 9.61
C GLY A 517 -12.45 1.27 9.14
N LEU A 518 -12.27 2.08 8.10
CA LEU A 518 -10.95 2.48 7.60
C LEU A 518 -10.12 3.25 8.64
N ALA A 519 -10.75 4.10 9.45
CA ALA A 519 -10.07 4.81 10.54
C ALA A 519 -9.54 3.83 11.60
N PHE A 520 -10.33 2.82 11.98
CA PHE A 520 -9.86 1.74 12.86
C PHE A 520 -8.72 0.94 12.25
N SER A 521 -8.78 0.63 10.97
CA SER A 521 -7.72 -0.13 10.30
C SER A 521 -6.40 0.63 10.20
N VAL A 522 -6.41 1.96 10.09
CA VAL A 522 -5.19 2.76 10.23
C VAL A 522 -4.57 2.59 11.60
N VAL A 523 -5.38 2.70 12.65
CA VAL A 523 -4.94 2.55 14.05
C VAL A 523 -4.40 1.14 14.31
N GLN A 524 -5.12 0.10 13.89
CA GLN A 524 -4.65 -1.28 14.05
C GLN A 524 -3.34 -1.52 13.31
N ASN A 525 -3.21 -1.04 12.06
CA ASN A 525 -1.96 -1.18 11.32
C ASN A 525 -0.81 -0.42 12.00
N TYR A 526 -1.06 0.79 12.51
CA TYR A 526 -0.05 1.56 13.24
C TYR A 526 0.41 0.82 14.51
N LEU A 527 -0.52 0.35 15.33
CA LEU A 527 -0.20 -0.37 16.58
C LEU A 527 0.57 -1.67 16.32
N ASN A 528 0.17 -2.45 15.33
CA ASN A 528 0.79 -3.74 15.06
C ASN A 528 2.09 -3.64 14.26
N ARG A 529 2.20 -2.70 13.31
CA ARG A 529 3.36 -2.60 12.40
C ARG A 529 4.40 -1.60 12.85
N VAL A 530 4.00 -0.54 13.54
CA VAL A 530 4.90 0.51 14.04
C VAL A 530 5.19 0.23 15.51
N VAL A 531 4.18 0.32 16.38
CA VAL A 531 4.37 0.18 17.84
C VAL A 531 4.87 -1.22 18.21
N ARG A 532 4.33 -2.29 17.62
CA ARG A 532 4.77 -3.70 17.80
C ARG A 532 4.83 -4.13 19.27
N GLY A 533 3.79 -3.81 20.04
CA GLY A 533 3.70 -4.16 21.46
C GLY A 533 4.58 -3.34 22.40
N ARG A 534 5.26 -2.29 21.91
CA ARG A 534 5.95 -1.32 22.77
C ARG A 534 4.98 -0.62 23.71
N LYS A 535 5.51 -0.20 24.86
CA LYS A 535 4.73 0.41 25.94
C LYS A 535 4.19 1.79 25.52
N ILE A 536 2.88 1.93 25.45
CA ILE A 536 2.18 3.20 25.27
C ILE A 536 1.80 3.78 26.65
N LYS A 537 2.25 5.00 26.94
CA LYS A 537 2.02 5.68 28.22
C LYS A 537 0.76 6.53 28.18
N ASP A 538 0.58 7.45 29.13
CA ASP A 538 -0.74 8.06 29.38
C ASP A 538 -0.95 9.37 28.63
N THR A 539 0.06 10.24 28.54
CA THR A 539 -0.07 11.47 27.75
C THR A 539 0.40 11.24 26.32
N ILE A 540 -0.56 11.00 25.43
CA ILE A 540 -0.34 10.68 24.01
C ILE A 540 -0.60 11.90 23.15
N PHE A 541 0.43 12.35 22.42
CA PHE A 541 0.31 13.36 21.39
C PHE A 541 0.19 12.69 20.02
N PHE A 542 -0.84 13.04 19.25
CA PHE A 542 -1.03 12.56 17.89
C PHE A 542 -0.73 13.68 16.88
N GLN A 543 0.25 13.44 16.03
CA GLN A 543 0.90 14.40 15.14
C GLN A 543 0.94 13.87 13.69
N GLY A 544 1.35 14.73 12.77
CA GLY A 544 1.41 14.45 11.33
C GLY A 544 0.15 14.88 10.60
N GLY A 545 0.18 14.81 9.26
CA GLY A 545 -0.95 15.22 8.42
C GLY A 545 -2.23 14.41 8.66
N THR A 546 -2.09 13.14 9.09
CA THR A 546 -3.24 12.28 9.39
C THR A 546 -4.01 12.75 10.63
N ALA A 547 -3.37 13.50 11.53
CA ALA A 547 -4.02 14.02 12.74
C ALA A 547 -5.10 15.07 12.46
N TYR A 548 -5.12 15.69 11.26
CA TYR A 548 -6.24 16.53 10.83
C TYR A 548 -7.53 15.72 10.64
N ASN A 549 -7.43 14.41 10.42
CA ASN A 549 -8.58 13.52 10.35
C ASN A 549 -8.93 13.02 11.76
N HIS A 550 -9.81 13.76 12.45
CA HIS A 550 -10.19 13.47 13.84
C HIS A 550 -10.82 12.08 14.05
N SER A 551 -11.32 11.43 13.00
CA SER A 551 -11.82 10.04 13.10
C SER A 551 -10.72 9.05 13.48
N VAL A 552 -9.47 9.30 13.05
CA VAL A 552 -8.31 8.45 13.40
C VAL A 552 -7.94 8.63 14.87
N ALA A 553 -7.98 9.86 15.37
CA ALA A 553 -7.78 10.14 16.80
C ALA A 553 -8.89 9.50 17.66
N ALA A 554 -10.15 9.58 17.20
CA ALA A 554 -11.28 8.91 17.84
C ALA A 554 -11.06 7.39 17.89
N ALA A 555 -10.59 6.79 16.79
CA ALA A 555 -10.27 5.37 16.72
C ALA A 555 -9.14 4.99 17.69
N PHE A 556 -8.06 5.78 17.78
CA PHE A 556 -6.99 5.56 18.77
C PHE A 556 -7.55 5.58 20.20
N SER A 557 -8.38 6.58 20.52
CA SER A 557 -8.97 6.72 21.85
C SER A 557 -9.86 5.53 22.22
N LYS A 558 -10.56 4.95 21.24
CA LYS A 558 -11.41 3.77 21.41
C LYS A 558 -10.61 2.50 21.58
N VAL A 559 -9.60 2.28 20.75
CA VAL A 559 -8.75 1.07 20.78
C VAL A 559 -7.88 1.03 22.03
N LEU A 560 -7.33 2.17 22.44
CA LEU A 560 -6.42 2.26 23.60
C LEU A 560 -7.16 2.52 24.93
N GLY A 561 -8.38 3.05 24.88
CA GLY A 561 -9.10 3.52 26.06
C GLY A 561 -8.48 4.77 26.72
N LYS A 562 -7.54 5.44 26.05
CA LYS A 562 -6.76 6.58 26.56
C LYS A 562 -7.16 7.90 25.89
N GLU A 563 -6.78 9.02 26.51
CA GLU A 563 -6.93 10.34 25.92
C GLU A 563 -5.90 10.54 24.80
N ILE A 564 -6.34 11.07 23.65
CA ILE A 564 -5.48 11.41 22.51
C ILE A 564 -5.49 12.93 22.35
N ILE A 565 -4.30 13.53 22.38
CA ILE A 565 -4.13 14.98 22.29
C ILE A 565 -3.66 15.35 20.88
N ILE A 566 -4.41 16.18 20.19
CA ILE A 566 -4.04 16.71 18.87
C ILE A 566 -3.53 18.15 19.07
N PRO A 567 -2.26 18.44 18.73
CA PRO A 567 -1.71 19.79 18.82
C PRO A 567 -2.25 20.69 17.68
N PRO A 568 -2.26 22.02 17.86
CA PRO A 568 -2.90 22.95 16.93
C PRO A 568 -2.29 23.00 15.53
N HIS A 569 -1.02 22.62 15.40
CA HIS A 569 -0.24 22.63 14.17
C HIS A 569 0.31 21.23 13.87
N CYS A 570 -0.52 20.21 14.05
CA CYS A 570 -0.11 18.80 13.99
C CYS A 570 0.62 18.40 12.71
N GLY A 571 0.31 19.02 11.57
CA GLY A 571 0.96 18.74 10.28
C GLY A 571 2.34 19.37 10.07
N VAL A 572 2.73 20.38 10.87
CA VAL A 572 4.00 21.12 10.71
C VAL A 572 4.84 21.13 11.99
N ILE A 573 4.51 20.27 12.95
CA ILE A 573 5.13 20.30 14.28
C ILE A 573 6.62 19.94 14.27
N GLY A 574 7.09 19.17 13.29
CA GLY A 574 8.51 18.92 13.06
C GLY A 574 9.27 20.21 12.73
N ALA A 575 8.77 20.99 11.76
CA ALA A 575 9.32 22.31 11.43
C ALA A 575 9.24 23.27 12.62
N TYR A 576 8.13 23.25 13.37
CA TYR A 576 8.00 24.07 14.58
C TYR A 576 9.05 23.72 15.63
N GLY A 577 9.26 22.43 15.88
CA GLY A 577 10.31 21.94 16.76
C GLY A 577 11.71 22.34 16.31
N ALA A 578 11.98 22.32 15.01
CA ALA A 578 13.25 22.79 14.46
C ALA A 578 13.46 24.29 14.76
N ALA A 579 12.47 25.14 14.54
CA ALA A 579 12.56 26.57 14.86
C ALA A 579 12.89 26.80 16.35
N LEU A 580 12.28 26.01 17.24
CA LEU A 580 12.56 26.06 18.68
C LEU A 580 13.96 25.57 19.05
N LEU A 581 14.51 24.57 18.34
CA LEU A 581 15.90 24.16 18.52
C LEU A 581 16.86 25.28 18.12
N ALA A 582 16.60 25.99 17.02
CA ALA A 582 17.36 27.17 16.63
C ALA A 582 17.33 28.26 17.72
N LYS A 583 16.16 28.48 18.34
CA LYS A 583 16.02 29.36 19.50
C LYS A 583 16.88 28.91 20.68
N GLU A 584 16.78 27.65 21.08
CA GLU A 584 17.54 27.09 22.21
C GLU A 584 19.07 27.22 22.00
N ARG A 585 19.55 26.97 20.77
CA ARG A 585 20.97 27.17 20.44
C ARG A 585 21.37 28.63 20.55
N ARG A 586 20.60 29.55 19.96
CA ARG A 586 20.91 30.98 19.99
C ARG A 586 20.95 31.51 21.42
N GLU A 587 20.01 31.07 22.28
CA GLU A 587 20.01 31.39 23.72
C GLU A 587 21.22 30.79 24.46
N ALA A 588 21.67 29.60 24.07
CA ALA A 588 22.81 28.93 24.71
C ALA A 588 24.18 29.46 24.27
N THR A 589 24.35 29.84 22.99
CA THR A 589 25.66 30.20 22.42
C THR A 589 25.83 31.70 22.20
N GLY A 590 24.75 32.45 21.96
CA GLY A 590 24.81 33.85 21.55
C GLY A 590 25.39 34.09 20.14
N GLU A 591 25.65 33.03 19.36
CA GLU A 591 26.23 33.11 18.00
C GLU A 591 25.21 33.66 16.99
N GLU A 592 25.61 34.61 16.13
CA GLU A 592 24.73 35.13 15.06
C GLU A 592 24.35 34.02 14.07
N SER A 593 23.12 34.12 13.53
CA SER A 593 22.64 33.13 12.57
C SER A 593 23.44 33.18 11.27
N THR A 594 23.68 32.00 10.71
CA THR A 594 24.26 31.80 9.39
C THR A 594 23.20 31.75 8.27
N PHE A 595 21.94 32.01 8.62
CA PHE A 595 20.83 32.04 7.69
C PHE A 595 21.07 33.04 6.56
N ARG A 596 20.90 32.58 5.31
CA ARG A 596 21.30 33.34 4.12
C ARG A 596 20.22 34.27 3.55
N GLY A 597 19.04 34.29 4.17
CA GLY A 597 17.91 35.11 3.72
C GLY A 597 16.82 34.31 3.02
N PHE A 598 15.74 34.99 2.66
CA PHE A 598 14.57 34.36 2.05
C PHE A 598 14.70 34.10 0.54
N ASP A 599 15.61 34.80 -0.15
CA ASP A 599 15.85 34.59 -1.56
C ASP A 599 16.87 33.47 -1.81
N LEU A 600 16.38 32.37 -2.36
CA LEU A 600 17.19 31.21 -2.75
C LEU A 600 17.32 31.06 -4.28
N GLU A 601 16.77 31.99 -5.09
CA GLU A 601 16.83 31.89 -6.56
C GLU A 601 18.24 32.17 -7.10
N SER A 602 19.00 33.02 -6.42
CA SER A 602 20.35 33.44 -6.80
C SER A 602 21.47 32.46 -6.41
N ILE A 603 21.15 31.32 -5.77
CA ILE A 603 22.16 30.36 -5.31
C ILE A 603 22.63 29.48 -6.46
N ASP A 604 23.94 29.49 -6.72
CA ASP A 604 24.59 28.63 -7.70
C ASP A 604 24.53 27.16 -7.23
N LEU A 605 23.65 26.39 -7.87
CA LEU A 605 23.39 24.99 -7.57
C LEU A 605 23.66 24.14 -8.81
N ALA A 606 24.73 23.35 -8.76
CA ALA A 606 24.96 22.31 -9.75
C ALA A 606 24.36 20.99 -9.29
N ILE A 607 23.57 20.35 -10.16
CA ILE A 607 22.95 19.05 -9.90
C ILE A 607 23.55 18.03 -10.86
N ARG A 608 23.97 16.88 -10.31
CA ARG A 608 24.44 15.73 -11.08
C ARG A 608 23.71 14.48 -10.63
N ASP A 609 23.13 13.76 -11.59
CA ASP A 609 22.48 12.48 -11.33
C ASP A 609 23.43 11.31 -11.67
N PHE A 610 23.45 10.28 -10.83
CA PHE A 610 24.18 9.04 -11.11
C PHE A 610 23.59 7.86 -10.33
N THR A 611 23.81 6.64 -10.82
CA THR A 611 23.41 5.42 -10.10
C THR A 611 24.56 4.90 -9.23
N CYS A 612 24.30 4.67 -7.94
CA CYS A 612 25.26 4.09 -7.01
C CYS A 612 25.43 2.59 -7.26
N ASN A 613 26.61 2.18 -7.70
CA ASN A 613 26.97 0.76 -7.92
C ASN A 613 27.60 0.09 -6.69
N GLY A 614 27.29 0.58 -5.49
CA GLY A 614 27.88 0.08 -4.24
C GLY A 614 27.31 -1.25 -3.75
N CYS A 615 26.06 -1.54 -4.12
CA CYS A 615 25.39 -2.79 -3.79
C CYS A 615 24.28 -3.05 -4.82
N SER A 616 23.54 -4.16 -4.65
CA SER A 616 22.42 -4.54 -5.53
C SER A 616 21.23 -3.59 -5.50
N ASN A 617 21.18 -2.61 -4.59
CA ASN A 617 20.10 -1.63 -4.55
C ASN A 617 20.14 -0.62 -5.71
N SER A 618 21.31 -0.43 -6.34
CA SER A 618 21.50 0.49 -7.47
C SER A 618 20.76 1.81 -7.29
N CYS A 619 20.97 2.47 -6.13
CA CYS A 619 20.22 3.66 -5.76
C CYS A 619 20.48 4.79 -6.76
N ASP A 620 19.44 5.48 -7.20
CA ASP A 620 19.58 6.68 -8.02
C ASP A 620 19.90 7.87 -7.10
N ILE A 621 21.10 8.41 -7.28
CA ILE A 621 21.65 9.45 -6.42
C ILE A 621 21.64 10.78 -7.17
N LYS A 622 21.10 11.81 -6.51
CA LYS A 622 21.29 13.20 -6.90
C LYS A 622 22.42 13.80 -6.06
N GLU A 623 23.52 14.18 -6.70
CA GLU A 623 24.59 15.00 -6.13
C GLU A 623 24.22 16.47 -6.35
N TYR A 624 24.10 17.20 -5.26
CA TYR A 624 23.93 18.65 -5.23
C TYR A 624 25.26 19.28 -4.82
N THR A 625 25.77 20.20 -5.63
CA THR A 625 26.94 21.00 -5.27
C THR A 625 26.47 22.43 -5.01
N ILE A 626 26.55 22.84 -3.74
CA ILE A 626 26.17 24.17 -3.25
C ILE A 626 27.43 24.83 -2.71
N PHE A 627 27.84 25.96 -3.29
CA PHE A 627 29.10 26.65 -2.91
C PHE A 627 30.34 25.73 -2.90
N GLY A 628 30.43 24.79 -3.85
CA GLY A 628 31.52 23.79 -3.92
C GLY A 628 31.40 22.63 -2.93
N VAL A 629 30.43 22.66 -2.01
CA VAL A 629 30.15 21.58 -1.06
C VAL A 629 29.18 20.59 -1.68
N LYS A 630 29.55 19.31 -1.69
CA LYS A 630 28.71 18.22 -2.19
C LYS A 630 27.80 17.68 -1.10
N SER A 631 26.52 17.53 -1.44
CA SER A 631 25.50 16.84 -0.65
C SER A 631 24.77 15.85 -1.55
N TYR A 632 24.32 14.73 -1.00
CA TYR A 632 23.75 13.64 -1.77
C TYR A 632 22.33 13.31 -1.31
N TRP A 633 21.49 12.89 -2.24
CA TRP A 633 20.10 12.49 -1.99
C TRP A 633 19.75 11.21 -2.74
N GLY A 634 18.98 10.32 -2.10
CA GLY A 634 18.42 9.12 -2.74
C GLY A 634 19.12 7.80 -2.37
N ASP A 635 20.13 7.84 -1.49
CA ASP A 635 20.78 6.61 -1.03
C ASP A 635 19.98 5.90 0.07
N LYS A 636 19.90 4.57 -0.04
CA LYS A 636 19.15 3.74 0.92
C LYS A 636 19.97 3.26 2.11
N CYS A 637 21.31 3.20 1.96
CA CYS A 637 22.18 2.68 3.02
C CYS A 637 22.75 3.75 3.95
N SER A 638 22.75 5.03 3.52
CA SER A 638 23.34 6.14 4.29
C SER A 638 24.80 5.91 4.71
N GLU A 639 25.50 5.00 4.02
CA GLU A 639 26.87 4.57 4.36
C GLU A 639 27.90 5.28 3.47
N ARG A 640 27.61 5.42 2.17
CA ARG A 640 28.58 5.93 1.19
C ARG A 640 28.60 7.44 1.04
N PHE A 641 27.44 8.08 1.17
CA PHE A 641 27.26 9.48 0.79
C PHE A 641 26.93 10.39 1.97
N ARG A 642 26.86 9.82 3.18
CA ARG A 642 26.62 10.58 4.40
C ARG A 642 27.89 11.33 4.79
N LYS A 643 27.74 12.61 5.12
CA LYS A 643 28.87 13.38 5.66
C LYS A 643 29.26 12.81 7.03
N PRO A 644 30.57 12.70 7.35
CA PRO A 644 31.00 12.37 8.69
C PRO A 644 30.40 13.35 9.70
N SER A 645 29.87 12.84 10.81
CA SER A 645 29.41 13.71 11.89
C SER A 645 30.60 14.46 12.47
N LYS A 646 30.54 15.80 12.50
CA LYS A 646 31.49 16.61 13.26
C LYS A 646 31.16 16.47 14.75
N THR A 647 31.69 15.44 15.38
CA THR A 647 31.58 15.23 16.83
C THR A 647 32.96 15.18 17.45
N GLU A 648 33.10 15.80 18.63
CA GLU A 648 34.33 15.71 19.43
C GLU A 648 34.39 14.38 20.23
N LYS A 649 33.34 13.56 20.17
CA LYS A 649 33.27 12.29 20.89
C LYS A 649 33.85 11.15 20.05
N THR A 650 34.82 10.43 20.61
CA THR A 650 35.39 9.23 20.00
C THR A 650 34.44 8.04 20.21
N PRO A 651 34.08 7.28 19.15
CA PRO A 651 33.25 6.10 19.31
C PRO A 651 33.97 5.01 20.12
N VAL A 652 33.27 4.37 21.06
CA VAL A 652 33.80 3.25 21.86
C VAL A 652 33.97 1.98 21.02
N ILE A 653 33.15 1.81 19.99
CA ILE A 653 33.22 0.73 19.00
C ILE A 653 33.20 1.38 17.62
N GLU A 654 34.26 1.19 16.84
CA GLU A 654 34.42 1.84 15.52
C GLU A 654 33.37 1.34 14.50
N ASP A 655 33.09 0.04 14.49
CA ASP A 655 32.12 -0.57 13.58
C ASP A 655 31.21 -1.57 14.31
N LEU A 656 30.01 -1.11 14.66
CA LEU A 656 28.99 -1.92 15.32
C LEU A 656 28.48 -3.08 14.43
N VAL A 657 28.53 -2.94 13.10
CA VAL A 657 28.06 -3.96 12.16
C VAL A 657 29.08 -5.08 12.04
N ALA A 658 30.36 -4.74 11.90
CA ALA A 658 31.46 -5.70 11.94
C ALA A 658 31.50 -6.42 13.29
N PHE A 659 31.41 -5.68 14.40
CA PHE A 659 31.35 -6.26 15.74
C PHE A 659 30.18 -7.25 15.88
N ARG A 660 28.98 -6.88 15.42
CA ARG A 660 27.82 -7.78 15.44
C ARG A 660 28.06 -9.05 14.63
N LYS A 661 28.64 -8.94 13.44
CA LYS A 661 28.94 -10.09 12.57
C LYS A 661 29.94 -11.02 13.25
N GLU A 662 31.01 -10.46 13.81
CA GLU A 662 31.99 -11.21 14.58
C GLU A 662 31.34 -11.91 15.77
N ALA A 663 30.52 -11.20 16.55
CA ALA A 663 29.81 -11.77 17.70
C ALA A 663 28.86 -12.91 17.30
N LEU A 664 28.19 -12.81 16.15
CA LEU A 664 27.32 -13.88 15.66
C LEU A 664 28.10 -15.12 15.21
N GLU A 665 29.27 -14.93 14.59
CA GLU A 665 30.09 -16.02 14.03
C GLU A 665 31.20 -16.49 14.98
N ARG A 666 31.35 -15.87 16.15
CA ARG A 666 32.36 -16.20 17.15
C ARG A 666 32.22 -17.65 17.61
N ASP A 667 33.36 -18.29 17.84
CA ASP A 667 33.42 -19.53 18.61
C ASP A 667 33.28 -19.16 20.10
N TRP A 668 32.04 -19.21 20.59
CA TRP A 668 31.73 -18.87 21.97
C TRP A 668 32.29 -19.90 22.95
N LEU A 669 32.45 -21.17 22.56
CA LEU A 669 33.07 -22.18 23.42
C LEU A 669 34.52 -21.84 23.71
N SER A 670 35.30 -21.52 22.66
CA SER A 670 36.69 -21.09 22.82
C SER A 670 36.83 -19.77 23.59
N PHE A 671 35.86 -18.86 23.48
CA PHE A 671 35.82 -17.65 24.31
C PHE A 671 35.63 -17.97 25.80
N PHE A 672 34.76 -18.93 26.13
CA PHE A 672 34.57 -19.41 27.50
C PHE A 672 35.81 -20.18 28.02
N GLU A 673 36.52 -20.94 27.17
CA GLU A 673 37.80 -21.61 27.52
C GLU A 673 38.86 -20.62 27.97
N ALA A 674 38.94 -19.48 27.29
CA ALA A 674 39.90 -18.42 27.58
C ALA A 674 39.54 -17.58 28.82
N GLY A 675 38.53 -17.98 29.60
CA GLY A 675 38.08 -17.27 30.80
C GLY A 675 37.12 -16.11 30.55
N GLY A 676 36.58 -15.99 29.32
CA GLY A 676 35.56 -15.00 29.00
C GLY A 676 34.16 -15.50 29.37
N GLY A 677 33.60 -15.09 30.52
CA GLY A 677 32.24 -15.46 30.97
C GLY A 677 32.21 -16.19 32.32
N GLY A 678 31.02 -16.33 32.94
CA GLY A 678 30.87 -16.93 34.27
C GLY A 678 31.18 -18.44 34.32
N GLU A 679 31.81 -18.90 35.43
CA GLU A 679 32.41 -20.24 35.60
C GLU A 679 31.50 -21.45 35.39
N ALA A 680 30.17 -21.32 35.51
CA ALA A 680 29.27 -22.48 35.56
C ALA A 680 28.91 -23.07 34.19
N LEU A 681 28.88 -22.26 33.12
CA LEU A 681 28.49 -22.69 31.77
C LEU A 681 29.67 -23.30 30.98
N SER A 682 30.91 -22.94 31.34
CA SER A 682 32.11 -23.38 30.62
C SER A 682 32.42 -24.86 30.87
N ARG A 683 32.33 -25.37 32.10
CA ARG A 683 32.86 -26.71 32.42
C ARG A 683 32.17 -27.87 31.68
N LEU A 684 30.83 -27.92 31.66
CA LEU A 684 30.06 -29.00 31.01
C LEU A 684 30.22 -29.02 29.49
N ALA A 685 30.14 -27.86 28.84
CA ALA A 685 30.29 -27.76 27.40
C ALA A 685 31.71 -28.12 26.94
N LEU A 686 32.71 -27.84 27.78
CA LEU A 686 34.11 -28.16 27.52
C LEU A 686 34.48 -29.62 27.72
N GLU A 687 33.90 -30.27 28.72
CA GLU A 687 34.04 -31.71 28.90
C GLU A 687 33.41 -32.47 27.74
N ALA A 688 32.24 -32.04 27.27
CA ALA A 688 31.57 -32.67 26.14
C ALA A 688 32.32 -32.46 24.80
N ARG A 689 32.90 -31.27 24.57
CA ARG A 689 33.79 -31.00 23.41
C ARG A 689 35.03 -31.89 23.41
N LYS A 690 35.64 -32.16 24.57
CA LYS A 690 36.79 -33.07 24.70
C LYS A 690 36.45 -34.52 24.37
N ASN A 691 35.21 -34.92 24.60
CA ASN A 691 34.70 -36.27 24.33
C ASN A 691 34.05 -36.38 22.93
N ALA A 692 34.19 -35.37 22.08
CA ALA A 692 33.61 -35.39 20.75
C ALA A 692 34.20 -36.52 19.88
N PRO A 693 33.40 -37.13 18.98
CA PRO A 693 33.89 -38.16 18.08
C PRO A 693 35.02 -37.63 17.19
N THR A 694 35.95 -38.51 16.78
CA THR A 694 37.00 -38.18 15.80
C THR A 694 36.44 -37.72 14.45
N THR A 695 35.19 -38.06 14.15
CA THR A 695 34.43 -37.57 13.00
C THR A 695 33.07 -37.09 13.48
N PRO A 696 32.94 -35.81 13.84
CA PRO A 696 31.69 -35.28 14.39
C PRO A 696 30.57 -35.29 13.34
N PRO A 697 29.32 -35.58 13.72
CA PRO A 697 28.18 -35.42 12.83
C PRO A 697 28.02 -33.96 12.40
N ARG A 698 27.75 -33.73 11.11
CA ARG A 698 27.67 -32.40 10.51
C ARG A 698 26.21 -31.94 10.38
N PHE A 699 25.93 -30.73 10.87
CA PHE A 699 24.60 -30.12 10.86
C PHE A 699 24.61 -28.86 10.00
N GLY A 700 23.88 -28.88 8.89
CA GLY A 700 23.69 -27.69 8.06
C GLY A 700 22.85 -26.63 8.79
N PHE A 701 23.28 -25.38 8.73
CA PHE A 701 22.54 -24.26 9.33
C PHE A 701 22.41 -23.10 8.34
N LEU A 702 21.22 -22.52 8.29
CA LEU A 702 20.87 -21.49 7.29
C LEU A 702 21.43 -20.12 7.70
N ARG A 703 22.20 -19.50 6.80
CA ARG A 703 22.64 -18.10 6.91
C ARG A 703 21.56 -17.15 6.42
N SER A 704 20.36 -17.25 7.02
CA SER A 704 19.21 -16.45 6.61
C SER A 704 18.42 -15.91 7.80
N LEU A 705 18.04 -14.63 7.73
CA LEU A 705 17.06 -13.97 8.59
C LEU A 705 17.20 -14.32 10.09
N TYR A 706 16.11 -14.79 10.68
CA TYR A 706 16.01 -15.14 12.08
C TYR A 706 16.90 -16.32 12.50
N TYR A 707 17.15 -17.27 11.58
CA TYR A 707 18.01 -18.41 11.86
C TYR A 707 19.42 -17.92 12.18
N PHE A 708 19.97 -17.01 11.37
CA PHE A 708 21.32 -16.48 11.59
C PHE A 708 21.45 -15.68 12.90
N HIS A 709 20.41 -14.95 13.32
CA HIS A 709 20.41 -14.28 14.63
C HIS A 709 20.49 -15.26 15.82
N ARG A 710 19.99 -16.48 15.66
CA ARG A 710 20.08 -17.55 16.67
C ARG A 710 21.29 -18.47 16.47
N TYR A 711 22.12 -18.20 15.47
CA TYR A 711 23.28 -19.05 15.16
C TYR A 711 24.23 -19.26 16.35
N PRO A 712 24.59 -18.25 17.17
CA PRO A 712 25.41 -18.47 18.36
C PRO A 712 24.87 -19.56 19.28
N PHE A 713 23.57 -19.53 19.56
CA PHE A 713 22.93 -20.52 20.42
C PHE A 713 23.02 -21.93 19.82
N TRP A 714 22.62 -22.09 18.55
CA TRP A 714 22.59 -23.40 17.89
C TRP A 714 23.98 -23.98 17.67
N ARG A 715 24.93 -23.15 17.27
CA ARG A 715 26.34 -23.53 17.14
C ARG A 715 26.88 -24.04 18.47
N THR A 716 26.79 -23.23 19.52
CA THR A 716 27.28 -23.60 20.85
C THR A 716 26.60 -24.85 21.37
N TYR A 717 25.29 -24.99 21.20
CA TYR A 717 24.54 -26.18 21.62
C TYR A 717 25.01 -27.46 20.91
N ILE A 718 25.14 -27.43 19.58
CA ILE A 718 25.53 -28.61 18.79
C ILE A 718 27.01 -28.96 19.01
N GLU A 719 27.90 -27.97 19.03
CA GLU A 719 29.33 -28.19 19.30
C GLU A 719 29.55 -28.73 20.73
N ALA A 720 28.76 -28.26 21.69
CA ALA A 720 28.76 -28.82 23.05
C ALA A 720 28.25 -30.27 23.10
N LEU A 721 27.50 -30.75 22.10
CA LEU A 721 27.10 -32.16 21.98
C LEU A 721 28.09 -33.00 21.14
N GLY A 722 29.22 -32.42 20.71
CA GLY A 722 30.22 -33.09 19.89
C GLY A 722 29.88 -33.14 18.39
N GLY A 723 28.97 -32.28 17.91
CA GLY A 723 28.68 -32.10 16.48
C GLY A 723 29.44 -30.93 15.86
N GLU A 724 29.44 -30.87 14.53
CA GLU A 724 29.96 -29.74 13.74
C GLU A 724 28.80 -29.00 13.08
N VAL A 725 28.74 -27.68 13.21
CA VAL A 725 27.73 -26.87 12.50
C VAL A 725 28.33 -26.23 11.26
N VAL A 726 27.69 -26.48 10.12
CA VAL A 726 28.10 -25.97 8.80
C VAL A 726 27.12 -24.89 8.37
N LEU A 727 27.56 -23.64 8.45
CA LEU A 727 26.75 -22.49 8.03
C LEU A 727 26.77 -22.36 6.49
N THR A 728 25.60 -22.16 5.87
CA THR A 728 25.53 -21.90 4.42
C THR A 728 26.32 -20.63 4.05
N GLY A 729 26.79 -20.57 2.79
CA GLY A 729 27.48 -19.40 2.27
C GLY A 729 26.64 -18.11 2.33
N PRO A 730 27.28 -16.93 2.16
CA PRO A 730 26.55 -15.67 2.01
C PRO A 730 25.54 -15.72 0.87
N THR A 731 24.41 -15.03 1.03
CA THR A 731 23.38 -14.93 -0.03
C THR A 731 24.00 -14.37 -1.30
N GLY A 732 23.82 -15.08 -2.42
CA GLY A 732 24.39 -14.72 -3.72
C GLY A 732 23.43 -15.00 -4.87
N LYS A 733 23.88 -14.76 -6.10
CA LYS A 733 23.04 -14.94 -7.31
C LYS A 733 22.43 -16.35 -7.42
N ARG A 734 23.21 -17.36 -7.05
CA ARG A 734 22.79 -18.77 -7.06
C ARG A 734 21.65 -19.03 -6.07
N SER A 735 21.85 -18.73 -4.79
CA SER A 735 20.84 -18.96 -3.74
C SER A 735 19.58 -18.12 -4.00
N ILE A 736 19.71 -16.94 -4.59
CA ILE A 736 18.54 -16.15 -5.02
C ILE A 736 17.75 -16.87 -6.12
N ALA A 737 18.43 -17.36 -7.16
CA ALA A 737 17.77 -18.02 -8.28
C ALA A 737 17.09 -19.34 -7.86
N GLU A 738 17.79 -20.18 -7.10
CA GLU A 738 17.27 -21.43 -6.54
C GLU A 738 16.08 -21.14 -5.61
N GLY A 739 16.21 -20.13 -4.75
CA GLY A 739 15.15 -19.74 -3.82
C GLY A 739 13.89 -19.19 -4.50
N VAL A 740 14.04 -18.37 -5.55
CA VAL A 740 12.90 -17.88 -6.35
C VAL A 740 12.20 -19.04 -7.06
N ALA A 741 12.95 -19.99 -7.63
CA ALA A 741 12.39 -21.16 -8.32
C ALA A 741 11.66 -22.12 -7.36
N ALA A 742 12.20 -22.32 -6.15
CA ALA A 742 11.63 -23.20 -5.13
C ALA A 742 10.47 -22.56 -4.33
N SER A 743 10.21 -21.27 -4.52
CA SER A 743 9.16 -20.55 -3.79
C SER A 743 7.78 -20.89 -4.35
N VAL A 744 7.01 -21.69 -3.59
CA VAL A 744 5.63 -22.09 -3.93
C VAL A 744 4.62 -20.94 -3.72
N ALA A 745 5.00 -19.92 -2.94
CA ALA A 745 4.30 -18.65 -2.79
C ALA A 745 5.22 -17.50 -3.20
N GLU A 746 4.72 -16.27 -3.32
CA GLU A 746 5.54 -15.08 -3.55
C GLU A 746 5.70 -14.25 -2.26
N PRO A 747 6.44 -14.73 -1.25
CA PRO A 747 6.75 -13.90 -0.09
C PRO A 747 7.71 -12.76 -0.51
N CYS A 748 7.99 -11.84 0.42
CA CYS A 748 8.96 -10.80 0.14
C CYS A 748 10.32 -11.40 -0.27
N PHE A 749 11.04 -10.69 -1.14
CA PHE A 749 12.30 -11.17 -1.73
C PHE A 749 13.30 -11.77 -0.72
N PRO A 750 13.48 -11.23 0.50
CA PRO A 750 14.36 -11.86 1.51
C PRO A 750 13.96 -13.30 1.88
N ILE A 751 12.66 -13.62 1.87
CA ILE A 751 12.16 -14.97 2.15
C ILE A 751 12.38 -15.87 0.93
N GLN A 752 12.15 -15.35 -0.29
CA GLN A 752 12.46 -16.08 -1.52
C GLN A 752 13.96 -16.42 -1.57
N ALA A 753 14.83 -15.46 -1.27
CA ALA A 753 16.27 -15.69 -1.20
C ALA A 753 16.65 -16.67 -0.07
N ALA A 754 15.94 -16.63 1.06
CA ALA A 754 16.15 -17.57 2.17
C ALA A 754 15.85 -19.03 1.78
N HIS A 755 14.91 -19.27 0.85
CA HIS A 755 14.63 -20.62 0.36
C HIS A 755 15.82 -21.25 -0.36
N GLY A 756 16.65 -20.49 -1.08
CA GLY A 756 17.85 -21.07 -1.72
C GLY A 756 19.05 -21.21 -0.78
N HIS A 757 18.86 -20.99 0.52
CA HIS A 757 19.79 -21.50 1.53
C HIS A 757 19.45 -22.93 1.98
N LEU A 758 18.20 -23.38 1.75
CA LEU A 758 17.82 -24.79 1.90
C LEU A 758 18.41 -25.58 0.74
#